data_AF-A0A357JJT6-F1
#
_entry.id   AF-A0A357JJT6-F1
#
_cell.length_a   1.000
_cell.length_b   1.000
_cell.length_c   1.000
_cell.angle_alpha   90.00
_cell.angle_beta   90.00
_cell.angle_gamma   90.00
#
_symmetry.space_group_name_H-M   'P 1'
#
loop_
_entity.id
_entity.type
_entity.pdbx_description
1 polymer ?
#
loop_
_entity_poly.entity_id
_entity_poly.type
_entity_poly.pdbx_seq_one_letter_code
_entity_poly.pdbx_strand_id
1 'polypeptide(L)'
;MNTKILSFFFIFIVTFVNAQRPEPFVKMDNYGQQVWVDSTLKAMTIDEKIGQLFMIQAYSNRDAKHQAEVAKLIKEYKVGGLVFFQGTPKKQAEMTNFFQEVSDLPLLIAFDGEWGLDMRLDNTYRFPWNMALGAIQDERLIEDFGVLVGKHHKRLGIHVNFAPVVDVNINPNNPIIGNRSFGESPQNVASKAIAFTKGIQNQYVLANAKHFPGHGDTDTDSHLALPTIPFSPQRLDSVELYPYKELFKTDLASVMVAHLSVPELEPNTDLPSSLSKNIVTDLLKNKMKFKGLIFTDALNMKGAANFSSSAEINLEVIKAGNDILLMPEDIPGSFVKLKQAVADGIITEARLDESVLKILKAKYWAGLRNFIPIKTQNIQEDLNGVDAEALHYKLVEHSTTLLKNEEQLFPIKDLVATKIAYVKLGDDDNTTFINRLNDYAQVDVITGKRLDEIIEKLKPYNLVIIGYHKSNAGPWRRFKFKDQELVWLQEIARNKPVILDIFASAYSLLDVKTFTNIESVLVSYQNSVIAQDVSAQQIFGALTTKGRLPVSIPNEFSEGTGFDSANLYRLSYGLPEQVGMSSEKLERIDSLAKKIIKTKMAPGLQVLVARKGKVVYRKSFGYHTGKKTTKVQNNHLYDLASITKILGALPLIMKAEEEGKYTLETPIADIFPILKNTDKKGITVKEALSHFARIKAWIPYYLKTLDSVTQKPSREYYRNKPSKKFSILVAKNLYLRTDYKDSMYQAIADSPLLTKRRYKYSGLVFYLYKDYFEKTYNQSMDELNDSFFYKPLGANTLGYKPLDHFSKRIIVPTERDLYFRN
;
A
#
# COMPACT_ATOMS: atom_id res chain seq x y z
N MET A 1 75.98 39.50 17.55
CA MET A 1 74.89 40.50 17.61
C MET A 1 73.57 39.78 17.83
N ASN A 2 72.84 40.22 18.85
CA ASN A 2 71.56 39.69 19.31
C ASN A 2 70.50 39.66 18.22
N THR A 3 69.72 38.57 18.13
CA THR A 3 68.27 38.65 17.95
C THR A 3 67.59 37.36 18.38
N LYS A 4 66.58 37.53 19.24
CA LYS A 4 65.74 36.54 19.91
C LYS A 4 64.88 35.76 18.89
N ILE A 5 64.76 34.45 19.06
CA ILE A 5 63.68 33.65 18.47
C ILE A 5 62.76 33.21 19.61
N LEU A 6 61.54 33.76 19.59
CA LEU A 6 60.44 33.36 20.46
C LEU A 6 59.93 31.98 20.02
N SER A 7 59.94 31.01 20.92
CA SER A 7 59.14 29.78 20.80
C SER A 7 57.70 30.09 21.20
N PHE A 8 56.78 30.08 20.23
CA PHE A 8 55.34 30.15 20.49
C PHE A 8 54.82 28.74 20.83
N PHE A 9 54.46 28.52 22.09
CA PHE A 9 53.73 27.34 22.54
C PHE A 9 52.25 27.52 22.15
N PHE A 10 51.78 26.77 21.14
CA PHE A 10 50.37 26.74 20.76
C PHE A 10 49.62 25.82 21.75
N ILE A 11 48.95 26.40 22.73
CA ILE A 11 48.01 25.69 23.60
C ILE A 11 46.75 25.40 22.78
N PHE A 12 46.60 24.17 22.32
CA PHE A 12 45.32 23.66 21.80
C PHE A 12 44.37 23.46 22.98
N ILE A 13 43.50 24.44 23.23
CA ILE A 13 42.31 24.25 24.08
C ILE A 13 41.34 23.42 23.25
N VAL A 14 41.32 22.11 23.50
CA VAL A 14 40.25 21.22 23.04
C VAL A 14 39.03 21.51 23.91
N THR A 15 38.20 22.45 23.50
CA THR A 15 36.82 22.52 24.00
C THR A 15 36.08 21.30 23.48
N PHE A 16 35.87 20.31 24.35
CA PHE A 16 34.86 19.29 24.13
C PHE A 16 33.51 19.99 24.01
N VAL A 17 33.06 20.22 22.78
CA VAL A 17 31.66 20.52 22.49
C VAL A 17 30.90 19.23 22.79
N ASN A 18 30.45 19.06 24.04
CA ASN A 18 29.36 18.16 24.33
C ASN A 18 28.18 18.68 23.52
N ALA A 19 27.87 18.03 22.40
CA ALA A 19 26.62 18.26 21.70
C ALA A 19 25.49 18.09 22.73
N GLN A 20 24.80 19.18 23.06
CA GLN A 20 23.66 19.13 23.97
C GLN A 20 22.64 18.16 23.37
N ARG A 21 22.24 17.15 24.14
CA ARG A 21 21.15 16.26 23.71
C ARG A 21 19.91 17.11 23.46
N PRO A 22 19.12 16.83 22.41
CA PRO A 22 17.89 17.56 22.18
C PRO A 22 16.99 17.45 23.41
N GLU A 23 16.59 18.59 23.98
CA GLU A 23 15.60 18.62 25.04
C GLU A 23 14.19 18.54 24.42
N PRO A 24 13.27 17.72 24.95
CA PRO A 24 11.90 17.68 24.47
C PRO A 24 11.18 19.00 24.72
N PHE A 25 10.13 19.26 23.93
CA PHE A 25 9.27 20.45 24.02
C PHE A 25 9.90 21.79 23.67
N VAL A 26 11.10 21.82 23.09
CA VAL A 26 11.72 23.07 22.59
C VAL A 26 10.93 23.59 21.39
N LYS A 27 10.52 24.87 21.43
CA LYS A 27 9.83 25.57 20.32
C LYS A 27 10.74 26.67 19.75
N MET A 28 10.39 27.23 18.60
CA MET A 28 11.06 28.45 18.12
C MET A 28 10.89 29.63 19.09
N ASP A 29 9.77 29.69 19.82
CA ASP A 29 9.49 30.68 20.86
C ASP A 29 9.77 30.12 22.27
N ASN A 30 11.06 29.90 22.57
CA ASN A 30 11.48 29.40 23.89
C ASN A 30 11.23 30.40 25.02
N TYR A 31 11.42 31.70 24.77
CA TYR A 31 11.19 32.73 25.78
C TYR A 31 9.70 32.83 26.16
N GLY A 32 8.79 32.87 25.18
CA GLY A 32 7.36 32.89 25.45
C GLY A 32 6.86 31.63 26.14
N GLN A 33 7.43 30.46 25.80
CA GLN A 33 7.16 29.22 26.54
C GLN A 33 7.56 29.35 28.00
N GLN A 34 8.81 29.74 28.27
CA GLN A 34 9.33 29.85 29.62
C GLN A 34 8.49 30.82 30.47
N VAL A 35 8.22 32.02 29.94
CA VAL A 35 7.41 33.03 30.64
C VAL A 35 6.01 32.50 30.96
N TRP A 36 5.33 31.88 29.98
CA TRP A 36 3.99 31.34 30.22
C TRP A 36 4.01 30.21 31.24
N VAL A 37 4.90 29.22 31.06
CA VAL A 37 5.01 28.06 31.95
C VAL A 37 5.32 28.50 33.38
N ASP A 38 6.34 29.34 33.59
CA ASP A 38 6.77 29.77 34.92
C ASP A 38 5.68 30.60 35.61
N SER A 39 5.02 31.50 34.86
CA SER A 39 3.92 32.31 35.40
C SER A 39 2.69 31.48 35.77
N THR A 40 2.32 30.50 34.92
CA THR A 40 1.20 29.60 35.19
C THR A 40 1.50 28.71 36.38
N LEU A 41 2.66 28.05 36.43
CA LEU A 41 3.04 27.16 37.53
C LEU A 41 3.04 27.90 38.88
N LYS A 42 3.58 29.11 38.92
CA LYS A 42 3.62 29.95 40.13
C LYS A 42 2.24 30.38 40.61
N ALA A 43 1.27 30.52 39.70
CA ALA A 43 -0.09 30.92 40.02
C ALA A 43 -0.98 29.74 40.46
N MET A 44 -0.57 28.50 40.20
CA MET A 44 -1.36 27.31 40.52
C MET A 44 -1.35 26.98 42.01
N THR A 45 -2.52 26.66 42.53
CA THR A 45 -2.73 26.01 43.83
C THR A 45 -2.27 24.55 43.82
N ILE A 46 -2.06 23.96 45.00
CA ILE A 46 -1.78 22.52 45.13
C ILE A 46 -2.89 21.67 44.48
N ASP A 47 -4.15 22.09 44.64
CA ASP A 47 -5.30 21.41 44.05
C ASP A 47 -5.25 21.40 42.51
N GLU A 48 -4.90 22.53 41.90
CA GLU A 48 -4.70 22.61 40.45
C GLU A 48 -3.49 21.78 39.99
N LYS A 49 -2.38 21.80 40.75
CA LYS A 49 -1.18 21.00 40.45
C LYS A 49 -1.49 19.50 40.47
N ILE A 50 -2.22 19.03 41.48
CA ILE A 50 -2.69 17.63 41.57
C ILE A 50 -3.64 17.31 40.41
N GLY A 51 -4.58 18.21 40.11
CA GLY A 51 -5.53 18.03 39.00
C GLY A 51 -4.85 17.78 37.65
N GLN A 52 -3.74 18.47 37.38
CA GLN A 52 -2.99 18.31 36.13
C GLN A 52 -2.38 16.91 35.92
N LEU A 53 -2.21 16.12 36.98
CA LEU A 53 -1.67 14.77 36.89
C LEU A 53 -2.67 13.77 36.30
N PHE A 54 -3.97 14.10 36.28
CA PHE A 54 -5.01 13.18 35.83
C PHE A 54 -5.26 13.27 34.32
N MET A 55 -5.23 12.12 33.64
CA MET A 55 -5.74 11.94 32.29
C MET A 55 -6.86 10.90 32.26
N ILE A 56 -8.12 11.36 32.15
CA ILE A 56 -9.30 10.49 32.29
C ILE A 56 -9.87 10.04 30.94
N GLN A 57 -10.61 8.93 30.95
CA GLN A 57 -11.21 8.35 29.74
C GLN A 57 -12.45 9.12 29.27
N ALA A 58 -12.57 9.30 27.96
CA ALA A 58 -13.74 9.83 27.29
C ALA A 58 -14.17 8.95 26.10
N TYR A 59 -15.47 8.79 25.90
CA TYR A 59 -16.04 8.02 24.79
C TYR A 59 -16.99 8.91 24.00
N SER A 60 -16.78 8.99 22.69
CA SER A 60 -17.63 9.82 21.82
C SER A 60 -18.91 9.11 21.37
N ASN A 61 -19.02 7.80 21.57
CA ASN A 61 -20.23 7.03 21.31
C ASN A 61 -21.20 6.92 22.50
N ARG A 62 -20.85 7.47 23.67
CA ARG A 62 -21.71 7.43 24.86
C ARG A 62 -22.66 8.62 24.91
N ASP A 63 -23.64 8.53 25.81
CA ASP A 63 -24.73 9.49 25.94
C ASP A 63 -24.31 10.80 26.63
N ALA A 64 -25.27 11.73 26.75
CA ALA A 64 -25.06 13.02 27.41
C ALA A 64 -24.72 12.89 28.91
N LYS A 65 -25.09 11.78 29.56
CA LYS A 65 -24.76 11.53 30.96
C LYS A 65 -23.26 11.30 31.11
N HIS A 66 -22.66 10.47 30.27
CA HIS A 66 -21.20 10.29 30.22
C HIS A 66 -20.47 11.62 29.98
N GLN A 67 -20.96 12.42 29.04
CA GLN A 67 -20.38 13.75 28.76
C GLN A 67 -20.46 14.68 30.00
N ALA A 68 -21.58 14.70 30.72
CA ALA A 68 -21.75 15.50 31.92
C ALA A 68 -20.87 15.02 33.09
N GLU A 69 -20.69 13.71 33.26
CA GLU A 69 -19.80 13.12 34.26
C GLU A 69 -18.34 13.54 34.03
N VAL A 70 -17.85 13.45 32.79
CA VAL A 70 -16.50 13.90 32.42
C VAL A 70 -16.34 15.41 32.66
N ALA A 71 -17.32 16.22 32.28
CA ALA A 71 -17.30 17.67 32.50
C ALA A 71 -17.25 18.03 34.00
N LYS A 72 -18.00 17.29 34.83
CA LYS A 72 -17.97 17.44 36.28
C LYS A 72 -16.57 17.19 36.83
N LEU A 73 -15.93 16.08 36.43
CA LEU A 73 -14.58 15.74 36.87
C LEU A 73 -13.56 16.81 36.45
N ILE A 74 -13.65 17.32 35.22
CA ILE A 74 -12.78 18.42 34.73
C ILE A 74 -12.92 19.65 35.63
N LYS A 75 -14.15 20.07 35.92
CA LYS A 75 -14.42 21.31 36.65
C LYS A 75 -14.04 21.21 38.14
N GLU A 76 -14.38 20.10 38.78
CA GLU A 76 -14.17 19.89 40.23
C GLU A 76 -12.72 19.54 40.57
N TYR A 77 -12.06 18.72 39.76
CA TYR A 77 -10.71 18.19 40.04
C TYR A 77 -9.63 18.78 39.14
N LYS A 78 -9.95 19.78 38.31
CA LYS A 78 -8.97 20.50 37.46
C LYS A 78 -8.11 19.58 36.60
N VAL A 79 -8.76 18.57 36.01
CA VAL A 79 -8.14 17.49 35.23
C VAL A 79 -7.17 18.03 34.17
N GLY A 80 -6.02 17.40 34.00
CA GLY A 80 -4.97 17.84 33.08
C GLY A 80 -5.19 17.44 31.62
N GLY A 81 -5.86 16.32 31.38
CA GLY A 81 -6.14 15.82 30.04
C GLY A 81 -7.20 14.73 29.94
N LEU A 82 -7.53 14.36 28.70
CA LEU A 82 -8.47 13.30 28.35
C LEU A 82 -7.83 12.33 27.37
N VAL A 83 -8.17 11.04 27.46
CA VAL A 83 -7.90 10.06 26.41
C VAL A 83 -9.23 9.61 25.77
N PHE A 84 -9.33 9.71 24.44
CA PHE A 84 -10.51 9.26 23.71
C PHE A 84 -10.40 7.81 23.24
N PHE A 85 -11.53 7.10 23.33
CA PHE A 85 -11.72 5.74 22.83
C PHE A 85 -12.86 5.68 21.79
N GLN A 86 -13.75 4.69 21.85
CA GLN A 86 -14.68 4.37 20.77
C GLN A 86 -15.65 5.52 20.45
N GLY A 87 -15.90 5.68 19.15
CA GLY A 87 -16.97 6.50 18.60
C GLY A 87 -16.65 7.05 17.22
N THR A 88 -17.02 8.30 16.95
CA THR A 88 -16.90 8.88 15.60
C THR A 88 -16.09 10.18 15.60
N PRO A 89 -15.35 10.48 14.51
CA PRO A 89 -14.51 11.68 14.42
C PRO A 89 -15.24 12.99 14.70
N LYS A 90 -16.42 13.16 14.08
CA LYS A 90 -17.21 14.38 14.25
C LYS A 90 -17.63 14.58 15.70
N LYS A 91 -18.13 13.52 16.36
CA LYS A 91 -18.60 13.60 17.73
C LYS A 91 -17.45 13.83 18.72
N GLN A 92 -16.28 13.22 18.47
CA GLN A 92 -15.08 13.51 19.25
C GLN A 92 -14.64 14.98 19.11
N ALA A 93 -14.66 15.56 17.91
CA ALA A 93 -14.32 16.98 17.72
C ALA A 93 -15.29 17.91 18.47
N GLU A 94 -16.59 17.63 18.40
CA GLU A 94 -17.61 18.37 19.16
C GLU A 94 -17.39 18.28 20.67
N MET A 95 -17.13 17.08 21.20
CA MET A 95 -16.87 16.87 22.62
C MET A 95 -15.54 17.49 23.06
N THR A 96 -14.51 17.46 22.20
CA THR A 96 -13.23 18.11 22.49
C THR A 96 -13.42 19.61 22.64
N ASN A 97 -14.15 20.26 21.72
CA ASN A 97 -14.46 21.69 21.85
C ASN A 97 -15.21 21.99 23.15
N PHE A 98 -16.22 21.18 23.48
CA PHE A 98 -16.99 21.34 24.72
C PHE A 98 -16.13 21.19 25.98
N PHE A 99 -15.28 20.17 26.05
CA PHE A 99 -14.42 19.97 27.22
C PHE A 99 -13.31 21.01 27.35
N GLN A 100 -12.80 21.54 26.23
CA GLN A 100 -11.86 22.66 26.26
C GLN A 100 -12.51 23.94 26.79
N GLU A 101 -13.80 24.17 26.52
CA GLU A 101 -14.57 25.31 27.07
C GLU A 101 -14.84 25.15 28.58
N VAL A 102 -15.05 23.93 29.06
CA VAL A 102 -15.29 23.64 30.49
C VAL A 102 -14.02 23.75 31.35
N SER A 103 -12.84 23.61 30.75
CA SER A 103 -11.57 23.58 31.47
C SER A 103 -10.94 24.96 31.62
N ASP A 104 -10.54 25.31 32.86
CA ASP A 104 -9.85 26.60 33.12
C ASP A 104 -8.46 26.66 32.47
N LEU A 105 -7.74 25.52 32.49
CA LEU A 105 -6.48 25.34 31.80
C LEU A 105 -6.69 24.32 30.67
N PRO A 106 -6.31 24.62 29.41
CA PRO A 106 -6.61 23.75 28.28
C PRO A 106 -6.13 22.31 28.47
N LEU A 107 -6.97 21.34 28.11
CA LEU A 107 -6.73 19.90 28.29
C LEU A 107 -5.76 19.36 27.24
N LEU A 108 -4.84 18.49 27.66
CA LEU A 108 -4.18 17.58 26.71
C LEU A 108 -5.20 16.55 26.24
N ILE A 109 -5.23 16.29 24.95
CA ILE A 109 -6.14 15.30 24.35
C ILE A 109 -5.25 14.20 23.82
N ALA A 110 -5.44 12.99 24.31
CA ALA A 110 -4.68 11.82 23.95
C ALA A 110 -5.54 10.82 23.19
N PHE A 111 -4.86 9.97 22.44
CA PHE A 111 -5.48 8.95 21.62
C PHE A 111 -4.51 7.79 21.44
N ASP A 112 -5.05 6.58 21.26
CA ASP A 112 -4.26 5.41 20.91
C ASP A 112 -4.49 5.07 19.44
N GLY A 113 -3.54 5.50 18.58
CA GLY A 113 -3.67 5.48 17.13
C GLY A 113 -2.43 4.93 16.43
N GLU A 114 -2.09 3.68 16.71
CA GLU A 114 -0.90 2.99 16.16
C GLU A 114 -0.95 2.86 14.64
N TRP A 115 -2.11 2.53 14.06
CA TRP A 115 -2.35 2.46 12.61
C TRP A 115 -3.32 3.56 12.14
N GLY A 116 -3.31 4.70 12.84
CA GLY A 116 -4.22 5.83 12.62
C GLY A 116 -5.46 5.81 13.51
N LEU A 117 -6.38 6.74 13.23
CA LEU A 117 -7.58 6.97 14.06
C LEU A 117 -8.53 5.77 14.10
N ASP A 118 -8.50 4.90 13.09
CA ASP A 118 -9.40 3.75 12.96
C ASP A 118 -9.23 2.73 14.08
N MET A 119 -8.10 2.78 14.79
CA MET A 119 -7.89 2.00 16.01
C MET A 119 -9.00 2.22 17.07
N ARG A 120 -9.59 3.43 17.14
CA ARG A 120 -10.69 3.73 18.06
C ARG A 120 -11.92 4.35 17.39
N LEU A 121 -11.77 5.02 16.25
CA LEU A 121 -12.86 5.77 15.62
C LEU A 121 -13.36 5.10 14.35
N ASP A 122 -14.67 4.86 14.32
CA ASP A 122 -15.35 4.35 13.14
C ASP A 122 -15.25 5.33 11.97
N ASN A 123 -15.27 4.80 10.75
CA ASN A 123 -15.22 5.56 9.51
C ASN A 123 -13.98 6.45 9.39
N THR A 124 -12.82 5.98 9.82
CA THR A 124 -11.54 6.65 9.52
C THR A 124 -10.60 5.73 8.77
N TYR A 125 -9.57 6.31 8.16
CA TYR A 125 -8.67 5.53 7.34
C TYR A 125 -7.79 4.62 8.20
N ARG A 126 -7.74 3.32 7.85
CA ARG A 126 -6.88 2.30 8.47
C ARG A 126 -5.60 2.11 7.65
N PHE A 127 -4.46 2.31 8.28
CA PHE A 127 -3.15 2.03 7.69
C PHE A 127 -2.65 0.60 8.02
N PRO A 128 -1.57 0.12 7.38
CA PRO A 128 -0.97 -1.17 7.73
C PRO A 128 -0.53 -1.24 9.20
N TRP A 129 -0.51 -2.45 9.77
CA TRP A 129 0.02 -2.67 11.11
C TRP A 129 1.56 -2.62 11.11
N ASN A 130 2.14 -2.35 12.28
CA ASN A 130 3.57 -2.14 12.41
C ASN A 130 4.41 -3.32 11.91
N MET A 131 3.95 -4.57 11.98
CA MET A 131 4.70 -5.70 11.42
C MET A 131 4.88 -5.57 9.90
N ALA A 132 3.83 -5.16 9.16
CA ALA A 132 3.98 -4.89 7.74
C ALA A 132 4.92 -3.70 7.49
N LEU A 133 4.79 -2.64 8.28
CA LEU A 133 5.67 -1.46 8.19
C LEU A 133 7.14 -1.79 8.54
N GLY A 134 7.35 -2.76 9.42
CA GLY A 134 8.65 -3.27 9.83
C GLY A 134 9.44 -3.88 8.69
N ALA A 135 8.75 -4.37 7.65
CA ALA A 135 9.37 -4.95 6.48
C ALA A 135 9.94 -3.90 5.50
N ILE A 136 9.47 -2.65 5.59
CA ILE A 136 9.85 -1.57 4.68
C ILE A 136 11.30 -1.15 4.93
N GLN A 137 12.11 -1.11 3.87
CA GLN A 137 13.53 -0.72 3.97
C GLN A 137 13.79 0.79 3.86
N ASP A 138 12.80 1.60 3.42
CA ASP A 138 12.94 3.06 3.29
C ASP A 138 12.22 3.76 4.45
N GLU A 139 12.96 4.21 5.46
CA GLU A 139 12.43 4.88 6.65
C GLU A 139 11.65 6.16 6.33
N ARG A 140 11.91 6.81 5.18
CA ARG A 140 11.18 8.02 4.78
C ARG A 140 9.69 7.74 4.59
N LEU A 141 9.32 6.53 4.17
CA LEU A 141 7.91 6.14 4.08
C LEU A 141 7.25 6.01 5.45
N ILE A 142 8.01 5.63 6.48
CA ILE A 142 7.52 5.57 7.86
C ILE A 142 7.39 6.97 8.46
N GLU A 143 8.31 7.87 8.12
CA GLU A 143 8.20 9.29 8.46
C GLU A 143 6.99 9.92 7.78
N ASP A 144 6.76 9.68 6.49
CA ASP A 144 5.57 10.14 5.74
C ASP A 144 4.28 9.60 6.37
N PHE A 145 4.28 8.33 6.78
CA PHE A 145 3.19 7.73 7.55
C PHE A 145 2.95 8.48 8.88
N GLY A 146 4.01 8.77 9.63
CA GLY A 146 3.94 9.59 10.83
C GLY A 146 3.38 10.98 10.60
N VAL A 147 3.78 11.64 9.52
CA VAL A 147 3.26 12.96 9.13
C VAL A 147 1.77 12.89 8.86
N LEU A 148 1.30 11.89 8.10
CA LEU A 148 -0.12 11.79 7.77
C LEU A 148 -0.98 11.44 8.99
N VAL A 149 -0.52 10.50 9.82
CA VAL A 149 -1.15 10.18 11.11
C VAL A 149 -1.21 11.42 11.99
N GLY A 150 -0.11 12.16 12.12
CA GLY A 150 -0.05 13.41 12.89
C GLY A 150 -1.03 14.48 12.38
N LYS A 151 -1.21 14.61 11.05
CA LYS A 151 -2.21 15.51 10.45
C LYS A 151 -3.63 15.09 10.82
N HIS A 152 -3.95 13.80 10.76
CA HIS A 152 -5.26 13.27 11.16
C HIS A 152 -5.53 13.53 12.64
N HIS A 153 -4.53 13.34 13.51
CA HIS A 153 -4.63 13.63 14.94
C HIS A 153 -4.90 15.12 15.19
N LYS A 154 -4.11 16.00 14.57
CA LYS A 154 -4.27 17.45 14.68
C LYS A 154 -5.63 17.92 14.17
N ARG A 155 -6.17 17.28 13.12
CA ARG A 155 -7.50 17.59 12.56
C ARG A 155 -8.63 17.42 13.59
N LEU A 156 -8.44 16.53 14.57
CA LEU A 156 -9.37 16.28 15.68
C LEU A 156 -8.91 16.90 17.01
N GLY A 157 -7.90 17.79 16.99
CA GLY A 157 -7.37 18.42 18.21
C GLY A 157 -6.75 17.41 19.18
N ILE A 158 -6.18 16.32 18.67
CA ILE A 158 -5.41 15.37 19.48
C ILE A 158 -3.97 15.86 19.58
N HIS A 159 -3.45 15.86 20.81
CA HIS A 159 -2.14 16.38 21.18
C HIS A 159 -1.14 15.28 21.53
N VAL A 160 -1.60 14.10 21.97
CA VAL A 160 -0.73 12.95 22.31
C VAL A 160 -1.23 11.73 21.55
N ASN A 161 -0.35 11.06 20.83
CA ASN A 161 -0.63 9.74 20.28
C ASN A 161 0.17 8.71 21.09
N PHE A 162 -0.50 7.68 21.62
CA PHE A 162 0.13 6.56 22.33
C PHE A 162 0.80 5.59 21.34
N ALA A 163 1.74 6.11 20.55
CA ALA A 163 2.57 5.42 19.57
C ALA A 163 3.88 6.21 19.38
N PRO A 164 5.00 5.57 18.98
CA PRO A 164 5.13 4.20 18.48
C PRO A 164 5.14 3.11 19.58
N VAL A 165 4.69 1.91 19.22
CA VAL A 165 5.07 0.68 19.93
C VAL A 165 6.52 0.37 19.58
N VAL A 166 7.36 0.18 20.59
CA VAL A 166 8.81 -0.05 20.45
C VAL A 166 9.24 -1.38 21.09
N ASP A 167 8.26 -2.21 21.44
CA ASP A 167 8.52 -3.55 21.95
C ASP A 167 9.14 -4.43 20.87
N VAL A 168 10.23 -5.11 21.21
CA VAL A 168 10.94 -6.03 20.32
C VAL A 168 10.26 -7.40 20.38
N ASN A 169 9.54 -7.78 19.32
CA ASN A 169 8.65 -8.95 19.34
C ASN A 169 9.39 -10.26 19.01
N ILE A 170 10.16 -10.75 19.99
CA ILE A 170 10.99 -11.96 19.85
C ILE A 170 10.16 -13.23 20.02
N ASN A 171 9.11 -13.20 20.85
CA ASN A 171 8.24 -14.35 21.06
C ASN A 171 7.05 -14.32 20.09
N PRO A 172 6.98 -15.23 19.10
CA PRO A 172 5.86 -15.29 18.16
C PRO A 172 4.53 -15.68 18.82
N ASN A 173 4.56 -16.24 20.03
CA ASN A 173 3.36 -16.56 20.81
C ASN A 173 2.87 -15.40 21.68
N ASN A 174 3.53 -14.23 21.62
CA ASN A 174 3.10 -13.05 22.38
C ASN A 174 1.66 -12.66 21.97
N PRO A 175 0.69 -12.70 22.90
CA PRO A 175 -0.72 -12.48 22.57
C PRO A 175 -1.09 -11.01 22.33
N ILE A 176 -0.23 -10.06 22.73
CA ILE A 176 -0.56 -8.62 22.85
C ILE A 176 0.37 -7.70 22.07
N ILE A 177 1.54 -8.15 21.62
CA ILE A 177 2.42 -7.35 20.77
C ILE A 177 2.29 -7.79 19.31
N GLY A 178 2.85 -8.93 18.91
CA GLY A 178 2.62 -9.53 17.59
C GLY A 178 2.67 -8.50 16.44
N ASN A 179 1.56 -8.35 15.71
CA ASN A 179 1.45 -7.42 14.58
C ASN A 179 1.61 -5.92 14.92
N ARG A 180 1.58 -5.54 16.21
CA ARG A 180 1.78 -4.17 16.71
C ARG A 180 3.25 -3.77 16.82
N SER A 181 4.18 -4.72 16.78
CA SER A 181 5.61 -4.41 16.73
C SER A 181 6.10 -4.28 15.30
N PHE A 182 7.16 -3.49 15.11
CA PHE A 182 7.91 -3.45 13.86
C PHE A 182 8.77 -4.69 13.61
N GLY A 183 8.93 -5.60 14.57
CA GLY A 183 9.68 -6.84 14.37
C GLY A 183 10.46 -7.32 15.59
N GLU A 184 11.35 -8.28 15.37
CA GLU A 184 12.18 -8.89 16.42
C GLU A 184 13.60 -8.32 16.53
N SER A 185 14.02 -7.49 15.57
CA SER A 185 15.33 -6.83 15.56
C SER A 185 15.27 -5.50 16.34
N PRO A 186 16.05 -5.34 17.44
CA PRO A 186 16.07 -4.08 18.19
C PRO A 186 16.46 -2.87 17.35
N GLN A 187 17.38 -3.05 16.39
CA GLN A 187 17.82 -2.00 15.47
C GLN A 187 16.72 -1.61 14.48
N ASN A 188 16.04 -2.60 13.90
CA ASN A 188 14.93 -2.33 12.99
C ASN A 188 13.80 -1.59 13.72
N VAL A 189 13.38 -2.10 14.88
CA VAL A 189 12.34 -1.48 15.72
C VAL A 189 12.71 -0.04 16.10
N ALA A 190 13.95 0.19 16.55
CA ALA A 190 14.43 1.53 16.88
C ALA A 190 14.36 2.49 15.67
N SER A 191 14.83 2.04 14.50
CA SER A 191 14.87 2.87 13.29
C SER A 191 13.46 3.29 12.82
N LYS A 192 12.49 2.36 12.78
CA LYS A 192 11.11 2.65 12.38
C LYS A 192 10.41 3.52 13.41
N ALA A 193 10.63 3.25 14.71
CA ALA A 193 10.08 4.06 15.79
C ALA A 193 10.59 5.51 15.75
N ILE A 194 11.88 5.73 15.45
CA ILE A 194 12.45 7.07 15.29
C ILE A 194 11.81 7.79 14.10
N ALA A 195 11.68 7.12 12.95
CA ALA A 195 11.06 7.71 11.76
C ALA A 195 9.58 8.08 12.02
N PHE A 196 8.82 7.19 12.65
CA PHE A 196 7.42 7.44 13.00
C PHE A 196 7.28 8.60 14.00
N THR A 197 8.15 8.64 15.02
CA THR A 197 8.24 9.72 16.02
C THR A 197 8.50 11.07 15.35
N LYS A 198 9.48 11.15 14.44
CA LYS A 198 9.78 12.38 13.68
C LYS A 198 8.56 12.86 12.90
N GLY A 199 7.89 11.95 12.19
CA GLY A 199 6.72 12.28 11.38
C GLY A 199 5.57 12.85 12.22
N ILE A 200 5.22 12.18 13.33
CA ILE A 200 4.13 12.62 14.23
C ILE A 200 4.50 13.95 14.90
N GLN A 201 5.69 14.07 15.49
CA GLN A 201 6.08 15.26 16.25
C GLN A 201 6.25 16.49 15.37
N ASN A 202 6.60 16.33 14.09
CA ASN A 202 6.61 17.42 13.12
C ASN A 202 5.20 18.03 12.90
N GLN A 203 4.13 17.32 13.28
CA GLN A 203 2.77 17.85 13.25
C GLN A 203 2.31 18.46 14.59
N TYR A 204 3.22 18.59 15.57
CA TYR A 204 2.94 19.05 16.94
C TYR A 204 2.02 18.10 17.73
N VAL A 205 2.13 16.80 17.47
CA VAL A 205 1.51 15.73 18.25
C VAL A 205 2.63 15.01 18.99
N LEU A 206 2.50 14.82 20.30
CA LEU A 206 3.49 14.13 21.11
C LEU A 206 3.48 12.65 20.73
N ALA A 207 4.64 12.13 20.34
CA ALA A 207 4.85 10.70 20.26
C ALA A 207 5.09 10.14 21.67
N ASN A 208 4.69 8.89 21.87
CA ASN A 208 4.81 8.19 23.14
C ASN A 208 5.34 6.78 22.89
N ALA A 209 6.61 6.57 23.22
CA ALA A 209 7.22 5.25 23.10
C ALA A 209 6.69 4.31 24.19
N LYS A 210 6.18 3.15 23.78
CA LYS A 210 5.58 2.16 24.70
C LYS A 210 5.96 0.72 24.33
N HIS A 211 5.99 -0.23 25.27
CA HIS A 211 5.60 -0.07 26.69
C HIS A 211 6.82 -0.31 27.59
N PHE A 212 7.33 0.73 28.25
CA PHE A 212 8.59 0.67 28.99
C PHE A 212 8.45 -0.21 30.24
N PRO A 213 9.44 -1.07 30.59
CA PRO A 213 10.77 -1.24 29.99
C PRO A 213 10.88 -2.22 28.79
N GLY A 214 9.76 -2.67 28.22
CA GLY A 214 9.68 -3.49 27.01
C GLY A 214 8.82 -4.74 27.21
N HIS A 215 7.67 -4.83 26.54
CA HIS A 215 6.63 -5.87 26.72
C HIS A 215 6.71 -7.00 25.65
N GLY A 216 7.71 -6.96 24.77
CA GLY A 216 7.76 -7.74 23.53
C GLY A 216 7.92 -9.25 23.68
N ASP A 217 8.35 -9.72 24.85
CA ASP A 217 8.68 -11.13 25.12
C ASP A 217 7.93 -11.68 26.36
N THR A 218 6.68 -11.26 26.53
CA THR A 218 5.76 -11.80 27.54
C THR A 218 4.75 -12.76 26.91
N ASP A 219 4.44 -13.86 27.58
CA ASP A 219 3.41 -14.83 27.16
C ASP A 219 2.02 -14.57 27.79
N THR A 220 1.95 -13.65 28.75
CA THR A 220 0.76 -13.35 29.55
C THR A 220 0.16 -12.00 29.16
N ASP A 221 -1.17 -11.94 29.05
CA ASP A 221 -1.91 -10.70 28.77
C ASP A 221 -2.04 -9.84 30.03
N SER A 222 -1.50 -8.61 29.97
CA SER A 222 -1.53 -7.62 31.05
C SER A 222 -2.94 -7.15 31.44
N HIS A 223 -3.93 -7.34 30.56
CA HIS A 223 -5.34 -7.07 30.88
C HIS A 223 -5.93 -8.12 31.84
N LEU A 224 -5.32 -9.29 31.93
CA LEU A 224 -5.82 -10.43 32.70
C LEU A 224 -5.00 -10.69 33.97
N ALA A 225 -3.68 -10.50 33.92
CA ALA A 225 -2.75 -10.72 35.03
C ALA A 225 -1.51 -9.81 34.90
N LEU A 226 -0.61 -9.81 35.89
CA LEU A 226 0.67 -9.10 35.82
C LEU A 226 1.70 -9.93 35.02
N PRO A 227 2.17 -9.50 33.83
CA PRO A 227 3.16 -10.25 33.07
C PRO A 227 4.56 -10.09 33.66
N THR A 228 5.36 -11.16 33.62
CA THR A 228 6.71 -11.18 34.17
C THR A 228 7.77 -11.21 33.08
N ILE A 229 8.85 -10.45 33.27
CA ILE A 229 10.04 -10.40 32.41
C ILE A 229 11.26 -10.84 33.22
N PRO A 230 11.64 -12.14 33.16
CA PRO A 230 12.68 -12.72 34.01
C PRO A 230 14.08 -12.66 33.39
N PHE A 231 14.38 -11.67 32.54
CA PHE A 231 15.63 -11.63 31.78
C PHE A 231 16.73 -10.86 32.50
N SER A 232 17.99 -11.28 32.27
CA SER A 232 19.16 -10.64 32.86
C SER A 232 19.29 -9.16 32.48
N PRO A 233 19.96 -8.33 33.32
CA PRO A 233 20.19 -6.93 33.02
C PRO A 233 20.88 -6.68 31.66
N GLN A 234 21.77 -7.58 31.22
CA GLN A 234 22.46 -7.47 29.93
C GLN A 234 21.50 -7.71 28.75
N ARG A 235 20.55 -8.65 28.89
CA ARG A 235 19.51 -8.87 27.89
C ARG A 235 18.59 -7.66 27.81
N LEU A 236 18.05 -7.22 28.95
CA LEU A 236 17.21 -6.03 29.06
C LEU A 236 17.88 -4.81 28.41
N ASP A 237 19.17 -4.58 28.66
CA ASP A 237 19.90 -3.47 28.05
C ASP A 237 20.06 -3.59 26.52
N SER A 238 20.37 -4.78 26.02
CA SER A 238 20.71 -4.99 24.60
C SER A 238 19.50 -5.20 23.68
N VAL A 239 18.34 -5.55 24.25
CA VAL A 239 17.12 -5.87 23.48
C VAL A 239 15.97 -4.97 23.89
N GLU A 240 15.40 -5.14 25.07
CA GLU A 240 14.14 -4.48 25.46
C GLU A 240 14.32 -2.95 25.63
N LEU A 241 15.42 -2.52 26.24
CA LEU A 241 15.76 -1.10 26.45
C LEU A 241 16.46 -0.46 25.24
N TYR A 242 16.91 -1.24 24.26
CA TYR A 242 17.68 -0.71 23.14
C TYR A 242 16.89 0.33 22.31
N PRO A 243 15.64 0.08 21.88
CA PRO A 243 14.85 1.08 21.16
C PRO A 243 14.68 2.40 21.94
N TYR A 244 14.50 2.33 23.26
CA TYR A 244 14.40 3.52 24.11
C TYR A 244 15.72 4.30 24.16
N LYS A 245 16.87 3.61 24.28
CA LYS A 245 18.19 4.27 24.26
C LYS A 245 18.42 5.06 22.97
N GLU A 246 17.98 4.53 21.84
CA GLU A 246 18.12 5.21 20.55
C GLU A 246 17.12 6.38 20.42
N LEU A 247 15.86 6.19 20.83
CA LEU A 247 14.85 7.26 20.82
C LEU A 247 15.20 8.41 21.76
N PHE A 248 15.85 8.17 22.90
CA PHE A 248 16.26 9.24 23.82
C PHE A 248 17.43 10.08 23.30
N LYS A 249 18.04 9.69 22.17
CA LYS A 249 18.97 10.55 21.42
C LYS A 249 18.24 11.54 20.52
N THR A 250 16.93 11.37 20.32
CA THR A 250 16.05 12.31 19.62
C THR A 250 15.26 13.16 20.62
N ASP A 251 14.41 14.04 20.13
CA ASP A 251 13.51 14.90 20.90
C ASP A 251 12.21 14.19 21.31
N LEU A 252 12.26 12.89 21.62
CA LEU A 252 11.06 12.11 21.99
C LEU A 252 10.31 12.79 23.15
N ALA A 253 9.04 13.11 22.91
CA ALA A 253 8.22 13.89 23.83
C ALA A 253 7.77 13.10 25.06
N SER A 254 7.45 11.80 24.91
CA SER A 254 6.88 11.03 26.01
C SER A 254 7.16 9.52 25.95
N VAL A 255 7.02 8.87 27.10
CA VAL A 255 7.13 7.41 27.30
C VAL A 255 5.95 6.94 28.13
N MET A 256 5.43 5.75 27.82
CA MET A 256 4.46 5.04 28.65
C MET A 256 5.13 3.87 29.37
N VAL A 257 4.92 3.80 30.68
CA VAL A 257 5.44 2.73 31.54
C VAL A 257 4.35 1.67 31.74
N ALA A 258 4.66 0.44 31.35
CA ALA A 258 3.78 -0.71 31.46
C ALA A 258 3.56 -1.15 32.92
N HIS A 259 2.62 -2.07 33.11
CA HIS A 259 2.43 -2.81 34.35
C HIS A 259 3.08 -4.20 34.21
N LEU A 260 4.37 -4.32 34.52
CA LEU A 260 5.16 -5.55 34.38
C LEU A 260 5.89 -5.89 35.67
N SER A 261 6.03 -7.18 35.97
CA SER A 261 6.96 -7.67 36.99
C SER A 261 8.33 -7.87 36.35
N VAL A 262 9.37 -7.17 36.82
CA VAL A 262 10.72 -7.23 36.24
C VAL A 262 11.75 -7.46 37.35
N PRO A 263 11.92 -8.70 37.84
CA PRO A 263 12.67 -9.00 39.07
C PRO A 263 14.10 -8.46 39.11
N GLU A 264 14.77 -8.41 37.95
CA GLU A 264 16.15 -7.92 37.82
C GLU A 264 16.27 -6.39 37.94
N LEU A 265 15.17 -5.65 37.79
CA LEU A 265 15.09 -4.19 37.97
C LEU A 265 14.34 -3.80 39.25
N GLU A 266 13.40 -4.62 39.70
CA GLU A 266 12.60 -4.45 40.90
C GLU A 266 12.47 -5.81 41.64
N PRO A 267 13.17 -6.00 42.77
CA PRO A 267 13.15 -7.26 43.51
C PRO A 267 11.76 -7.66 44.05
N ASN A 268 10.86 -6.69 44.30
CA ASN A 268 9.49 -7.00 44.67
C ASN A 268 8.68 -7.42 43.44
N THR A 269 8.52 -8.72 43.23
CA THR A 269 7.86 -9.28 42.04
C THR A 269 6.37 -8.95 41.94
N ASP A 270 5.73 -8.57 43.04
CA ASP A 270 4.32 -8.16 43.06
C ASP A 270 4.14 -6.68 42.72
N LEU A 271 5.22 -5.87 42.74
CA LEU A 271 5.19 -4.45 42.44
C LEU A 271 5.30 -4.20 40.92
N PRO A 272 4.26 -3.67 40.26
CA PRO A 272 4.32 -3.41 38.82
C PRO A 272 5.34 -2.31 38.49
N SER A 273 5.96 -2.40 37.32
CA SER A 273 7.01 -1.47 36.87
C SER A 273 6.62 0.01 36.92
N SER A 274 5.36 0.35 36.66
CA SER A 274 4.83 1.72 36.77
C SER A 274 4.77 2.27 38.21
N LEU A 275 4.76 1.41 39.23
CA LEU A 275 4.77 1.78 40.65
C LEU A 275 6.18 1.68 41.26
N SER A 276 7.18 1.18 40.51
CA SER A 276 8.54 1.02 40.99
C SER A 276 9.37 2.29 40.80
N LYS A 277 9.87 2.85 41.90
CA LYS A 277 10.86 3.94 41.88
C LYS A 277 12.16 3.50 41.19
N ASN A 278 12.58 2.24 41.37
CA ASN A 278 13.80 1.71 40.78
C ASN A 278 13.73 1.76 39.24
N ILE A 279 12.55 1.47 38.67
CA ILE A 279 12.33 1.47 37.22
C ILE A 279 12.04 2.89 36.70
N VAL A 280 11.10 3.61 37.31
CA VAL A 280 10.65 4.92 36.77
C VAL A 280 11.65 6.03 37.07
N THR A 281 12.14 6.13 38.30
CA THR A 281 13.08 7.20 38.67
C THR A 281 14.52 6.79 38.42
N ASP A 282 14.96 5.67 38.99
CA ASP A 282 16.40 5.36 38.99
C ASP A 282 16.90 4.87 37.62
N LEU A 283 16.12 4.04 36.93
CA LEU A 283 16.43 3.64 35.56
C LEU A 283 16.04 4.70 34.52
N LEU A 284 14.74 4.98 34.33
CA LEU A 284 14.26 5.82 33.21
C LEU A 284 14.73 7.29 33.32
N LYS A 285 14.49 7.95 34.45
CA LYS A 285 14.88 9.36 34.64
C LYS A 285 16.39 9.52 34.89
N ASN A 286 16.95 8.76 35.82
CA ASN A 286 18.31 9.00 36.32
C ASN A 286 19.38 8.33 35.47
N LYS A 287 19.26 7.03 35.16
CA LYS A 287 20.27 6.29 34.38
C LYS A 287 20.16 6.57 32.88
N MET A 288 18.95 6.50 32.32
CA MET A 288 18.70 6.72 30.90
C MET A 288 18.55 8.20 30.51
N LYS A 289 18.44 9.10 31.51
CA LYS A 289 18.39 10.56 31.34
C LYS A 289 17.18 11.03 30.52
N PHE A 290 16.05 10.32 30.58
CA PHE A 290 14.84 10.75 29.89
C PHE A 290 14.28 12.05 30.52
N LYS A 291 13.92 13.01 29.69
CA LYS A 291 13.46 14.37 30.09
C LYS A 291 12.02 14.69 29.69
N GLY A 292 11.38 13.82 28.90
CA GLY A 292 10.01 14.01 28.44
C GLY A 292 8.96 13.67 29.50
N LEU A 293 7.71 13.62 29.07
CA LEU A 293 6.58 13.22 29.90
C LEU A 293 6.52 11.69 30.10
N ILE A 294 6.32 11.27 31.33
CA ILE A 294 6.15 9.87 31.72
C ILE A 294 4.68 9.62 32.04
N PHE A 295 4.05 8.77 31.24
CA PHE A 295 2.69 8.29 31.45
C PHE A 295 2.74 6.89 32.05
N THR A 296 1.77 6.55 32.90
CA THR A 296 1.48 5.13 33.13
C THR A 296 0.73 4.55 31.93
N ASP A 297 0.75 3.22 31.80
CA ASP A 297 -0.31 2.51 31.10
C ASP A 297 -1.65 2.66 31.88
N ALA A 298 -2.74 2.13 31.32
CA ALA A 298 -4.08 2.33 31.87
C ALA A 298 -4.21 1.71 33.27
N LEU A 299 -4.40 2.56 34.29
CA LEU A 299 -4.39 2.15 35.71
C LEU A 299 -5.62 1.34 36.13
N ASN A 300 -6.66 1.30 35.30
CA ASN A 300 -7.81 0.42 35.47
C ASN A 300 -7.55 -1.02 34.96
N MET A 301 -6.37 -1.32 34.42
CA MET A 301 -5.99 -2.68 34.04
C MET A 301 -5.70 -3.54 35.27
N LYS A 302 -6.08 -4.84 35.21
CA LYS A 302 -5.89 -5.78 36.32
C LYS A 302 -4.44 -5.92 36.79
N GLY A 303 -3.46 -5.78 35.87
CA GLY A 303 -2.04 -5.82 36.19
C GLY A 303 -1.60 -4.76 37.21
N ALA A 304 -2.30 -3.62 37.31
CA ALA A 304 -2.09 -2.62 38.36
C ALA A 304 -3.20 -2.64 39.42
N ALA A 305 -4.47 -2.71 39.00
CA ALA A 305 -5.63 -2.54 39.88
C ALA A 305 -5.73 -3.57 41.02
N ASN A 306 -5.10 -4.74 40.90
CA ASN A 306 -5.11 -5.77 41.95
C ASN A 306 -4.04 -5.56 43.04
N PHE A 307 -3.11 -4.62 42.87
CA PHE A 307 -2.00 -4.42 43.81
C PHE A 307 -2.45 -3.77 45.13
N SER A 308 -3.33 -2.77 45.05
CA SER A 308 -3.85 -2.03 46.21
C SER A 308 -5.14 -1.30 45.84
N SER A 309 -5.69 -0.48 46.75
CA SER A 309 -6.80 0.42 46.42
C SER A 309 -6.40 1.44 45.36
N SER A 310 -7.34 1.90 44.52
CA SER A 310 -7.04 2.84 43.43
C SER A 310 -6.34 4.13 43.92
N ALA A 311 -6.82 4.73 45.01
CA ALA A 311 -6.20 5.93 45.57
C ALA A 311 -4.75 5.69 46.05
N GLU A 312 -4.45 4.50 46.56
CA GLU A 312 -3.10 4.11 46.97
C GLU A 312 -2.20 3.85 45.75
N ILE A 313 -2.69 3.14 44.74
CA ILE A 313 -1.98 2.92 43.47
C ILE A 313 -1.59 4.27 42.86
N ASN A 314 -2.54 5.20 42.77
CA ASN A 314 -2.30 6.52 42.18
C ASN A 314 -1.26 7.33 42.97
N LEU A 315 -1.25 7.22 44.30
CA LEU A 315 -0.20 7.82 45.14
C LEU A 315 1.18 7.20 44.86
N GLU A 316 1.27 5.87 44.86
CA GLU A 316 2.53 5.15 44.61
C GLU A 316 3.11 5.43 43.22
N VAL A 317 2.25 5.54 42.20
CA VAL A 317 2.67 5.93 40.84
C VAL A 317 3.35 7.30 40.81
N ILE A 318 2.82 8.30 41.52
CA ILE A 318 3.43 9.64 41.59
C ILE A 318 4.74 9.60 42.38
N LYS A 319 4.78 8.84 43.49
CA LYS A 319 6.00 8.60 44.28
C LYS A 319 7.09 7.91 43.45
N ALA A 320 6.71 6.97 42.58
CA ALA A 320 7.64 6.25 41.71
C ALA A 320 8.33 7.16 40.70
N GLY A 321 7.66 8.24 40.26
CA GLY A 321 8.26 9.26 39.39
C GLY A 321 7.48 9.59 38.12
N ASN A 322 6.29 9.00 37.92
CA ASN A 322 5.45 9.27 36.75
C ASN A 322 4.91 10.70 36.77
N ASP A 323 4.63 11.26 35.60
CA ASP A 323 4.11 12.62 35.46
C ASP A 323 2.59 12.64 35.31
N ILE A 324 1.99 11.66 34.61
CA ILE A 324 0.55 11.59 34.32
C ILE A 324 -0.01 10.20 34.65
N LEU A 325 -1.12 10.20 35.40
CA LEU A 325 -1.98 9.05 35.70
C LEU A 325 -2.94 8.83 34.53
N LEU A 326 -2.74 7.76 33.77
CA LEU A 326 -3.62 7.41 32.64
C LEU A 326 -4.77 6.51 33.08
N MET A 327 -6.00 6.94 32.81
CA MET A 327 -7.23 6.23 33.15
C MET A 327 -7.33 5.73 34.61
N PRO A 328 -7.03 6.58 35.62
CA PRO A 328 -7.14 6.18 37.01
C PRO A 328 -8.59 5.99 37.44
N GLU A 329 -8.82 5.01 38.32
CA GLU A 329 -10.11 4.83 39.01
C GLU A 329 -10.18 5.73 40.25
N ASP A 330 -11.39 6.01 40.75
CA ASP A 330 -11.62 6.82 41.96
C ASP A 330 -10.85 8.16 42.01
N ILE A 331 -11.15 9.05 41.06
CA ILE A 331 -10.57 10.41 41.02
C ILE A 331 -10.78 11.17 42.34
N PRO A 332 -12.00 11.20 42.94
CA PRO A 332 -12.24 11.90 44.20
C PRO A 332 -11.34 11.42 45.34
N GLY A 333 -11.28 10.10 45.57
CA GLY A 333 -10.45 9.52 46.63
C GLY A 333 -8.97 9.73 46.38
N SER A 334 -8.53 9.59 45.13
CA SER A 334 -7.13 9.81 44.72
C SER A 334 -6.70 11.27 44.94
N PHE A 335 -7.58 12.22 44.63
CA PHE A 335 -7.32 13.64 44.83
C PHE A 335 -7.13 13.97 46.31
N VAL A 336 -8.03 13.47 47.17
CA VAL A 336 -7.93 13.63 48.64
C VAL A 336 -6.65 13.00 49.17
N LYS A 337 -6.32 11.79 48.71
CA LYS A 337 -5.13 11.06 49.14
C LYS A 337 -3.83 11.76 48.74
N LEU A 338 -3.74 12.25 47.50
CA LEU A 338 -2.57 13.03 47.03
C LEU A 338 -2.44 14.34 47.81
N LYS A 339 -3.55 15.04 48.06
CA LYS A 339 -3.55 16.28 48.85
C LYS A 339 -3.06 16.04 50.28
N GLN A 340 -3.52 14.96 50.91
CA GLN A 340 -3.05 14.56 52.24
C GLN A 340 -1.56 14.19 52.21
N ALA A 341 -1.11 13.43 51.22
CA ALA A 341 0.30 13.08 51.07
C ALA A 341 1.22 14.31 50.89
N VAL A 342 0.73 15.37 50.26
CA VAL A 342 1.46 16.65 50.17
C VAL A 342 1.49 17.35 51.52
N ALA A 343 0.35 17.43 52.21
CA ALA A 343 0.25 18.04 53.54
C ALA A 343 1.16 17.34 54.57
N ASP A 344 1.27 16.01 54.48
CA ASP A 344 2.10 15.19 55.36
C ASP A 344 3.59 15.15 54.94
N GLY A 345 3.96 15.81 53.84
CA GLY A 345 5.33 15.82 53.32
C GLY A 345 5.81 14.51 52.69
N ILE A 346 4.91 13.55 52.47
CA ILE A 346 5.18 12.29 51.76
C ILE A 346 5.52 12.59 50.28
N ILE A 347 4.81 13.55 49.68
CA ILE A 347 5.15 14.14 48.38
C ILE A 347 5.50 15.61 48.61
N THR A 348 6.67 16.04 48.14
CA THR A 348 7.04 17.46 48.21
C THR A 348 6.36 18.25 47.10
N GLU A 349 6.10 19.55 47.34
CA GLU A 349 5.59 20.44 46.29
C GLU A 349 6.54 20.49 45.09
N ALA A 350 7.85 20.48 45.31
CA ALA A 350 8.86 20.42 44.24
C ALA A 350 8.72 19.17 43.35
N ARG A 351 8.30 18.03 43.91
CA ARG A 351 8.04 16.80 43.14
C ARG A 351 6.81 16.97 42.25
N LEU A 352 5.76 17.63 42.73
CA LEU A 352 4.58 17.98 41.92
C LEU A 352 4.96 18.97 40.82
N ASP A 353 5.70 20.02 41.16
CA ASP A 353 6.14 21.06 40.23
C ASP A 353 6.98 20.47 39.09
N GLU A 354 7.80 19.46 39.35
CA GLU A 354 8.54 18.74 38.30
C GLU A 354 7.60 18.18 37.22
N SER A 355 6.52 17.49 37.63
CA SER A 355 5.54 16.91 36.70
C SER A 355 4.74 18.00 35.99
N VAL A 356 4.22 18.96 36.75
CA VAL A 356 3.35 20.03 36.23
C VAL A 356 4.12 20.94 35.26
N LEU A 357 5.40 21.22 35.52
CA LEU A 357 6.26 21.96 34.61
C LEU A 357 6.33 21.29 33.23
N LYS A 358 6.53 19.97 33.17
CA LYS A 358 6.55 19.22 31.91
C LYS A 358 5.20 19.23 31.22
N ILE A 359 4.11 19.08 31.97
CA ILE A 359 2.73 19.12 31.44
C ILE A 359 2.44 20.47 30.80
N LEU A 360 2.80 21.57 31.47
CA LEU A 360 2.65 22.92 30.93
C LEU A 360 3.52 23.12 29.69
N LYS A 361 4.79 22.69 29.70
CA LYS A 361 5.65 22.73 28.50
C LYS A 361 5.03 21.98 27.32
N ALA A 362 4.49 20.79 27.55
CA ALA A 362 3.79 19.99 26.55
C ALA A 362 2.55 20.71 26.01
N LYS A 363 1.72 21.32 26.87
CA LYS A 363 0.55 22.12 26.46
C LYS A 363 0.97 23.30 25.58
N TYR A 364 2.00 24.04 25.97
CA TYR A 364 2.53 25.13 25.15
C TYR A 364 3.06 24.63 23.80
N TRP A 365 3.80 23.52 23.81
CA TRP A 365 4.35 22.90 22.61
C TRP A 365 3.26 22.42 21.64
N ALA A 366 2.18 21.84 22.16
CA ALA A 366 1.01 21.45 21.38
C ALA A 366 0.16 22.65 20.89
N GLY A 367 0.47 23.87 21.33
CA GLY A 367 -0.21 25.11 20.92
C GLY A 367 -1.46 25.46 21.74
N LEU A 368 -1.69 24.75 22.85
CA LEU A 368 -2.90 24.88 23.66
C LEU A 368 -3.03 26.23 24.37
N ARG A 369 -1.94 26.98 24.57
CA ARG A 369 -2.00 28.35 25.11
C ARG A 369 -2.98 29.24 24.32
N ASN A 370 -3.04 29.05 23.01
CA ASN A 370 -3.93 29.78 22.10
C ASN A 370 -4.85 28.78 21.40
N PHE A 371 -5.64 28.03 22.18
CA PHE A 371 -6.55 27.04 21.64
C PHE A 371 -7.53 27.66 20.63
N ILE A 372 -7.70 26.97 19.50
CA ILE A 372 -8.68 27.30 18.46
C ILE A 372 -9.66 26.14 18.38
N PRO A 373 -10.98 26.37 18.55
CA PRO A 373 -11.98 25.33 18.41
C PRO A 373 -11.88 24.60 17.06
N ILE A 374 -12.02 23.27 17.11
CA ILE A 374 -11.94 22.39 15.96
C ILE A 374 -13.14 22.65 15.04
N LYS A 375 -12.87 22.87 13.76
CA LYS A 375 -13.91 23.00 12.72
C LYS A 375 -14.52 21.64 12.42
N THR A 376 -15.84 21.50 12.51
CA THR A 376 -16.52 20.21 12.33
C THR A 376 -16.91 19.89 10.89
N GLN A 377 -16.81 20.86 9.99
CA GLN A 377 -17.09 20.69 8.56
C GLN A 377 -16.02 19.81 7.90
N ASN A 378 -16.43 18.92 6.99
CA ASN A 378 -15.56 18.06 6.16
C ASN A 378 -14.58 17.14 6.90
N ILE A 379 -14.78 16.88 8.22
CA ILE A 379 -13.90 15.99 8.99
C ILE A 379 -13.76 14.62 8.32
N GLN A 380 -14.86 14.08 7.81
CA GLN A 380 -14.89 12.73 7.24
C GLN A 380 -14.01 12.64 5.99
N GLU A 381 -14.11 13.61 5.10
CA GLU A 381 -13.36 13.72 3.86
C GLU A 381 -11.87 13.98 4.13
N ASP A 382 -11.56 14.87 5.08
CA ASP A 382 -10.18 15.21 5.45
C ASP A 382 -9.42 14.00 6.04
N LEU A 383 -10.13 13.09 6.74
CA LEU A 383 -9.55 11.92 7.41
C LEU A 383 -9.53 10.65 6.55
N ASN A 384 -10.20 10.67 5.40
CA ASN A 384 -10.28 9.56 4.45
C ASN A 384 -9.87 10.00 3.04
N GLY A 385 -8.96 10.97 2.97
CA GLY A 385 -8.47 11.55 1.73
C GLY A 385 -7.74 10.53 0.85
N VAL A 386 -7.72 10.81 -0.45
CA VAL A 386 -7.02 9.96 -1.44
C VAL A 386 -5.50 9.92 -1.25
N ASP A 387 -4.93 10.89 -0.52
CA ASP A 387 -3.54 10.89 -0.10
C ASP A 387 -3.23 9.77 0.91
N ALA A 388 -4.16 9.45 1.81
CA ALA A 388 -4.06 8.30 2.70
C ALA A 388 -4.04 6.98 1.93
N GLU A 389 -4.93 6.84 0.95
CA GLU A 389 -4.95 5.65 0.10
C GLU A 389 -3.68 5.53 -0.76
N ALA A 390 -3.23 6.63 -1.38
CA ALA A 390 -2.01 6.66 -2.16
C ALA A 390 -0.75 6.31 -1.34
N LEU A 391 -0.69 6.76 -0.08
CA LEU A 391 0.38 6.38 0.84
C LEU A 391 0.28 4.91 1.26
N HIS A 392 -0.92 4.41 1.58
CA HIS A 392 -1.13 3.00 1.92
C HIS A 392 -0.64 2.08 0.79
N TYR A 393 -0.97 2.38 -0.47
CA TYR A 393 -0.43 1.62 -1.60
C TYR A 393 1.11 1.60 -1.61
N LYS A 394 1.78 2.72 -1.34
CA LYS A 394 3.26 2.78 -1.31
C LYS A 394 3.82 1.96 -0.15
N LEU A 395 3.20 2.03 1.03
CA LEU A 395 3.60 1.27 2.21
C LEU A 395 3.52 -0.23 1.91
N VAL A 396 2.41 -0.69 1.34
CA VAL A 396 2.20 -2.10 0.97
C VAL A 396 3.16 -2.55 -0.13
N GLU A 397 3.34 -1.74 -1.20
CA GLU A 397 4.30 -2.02 -2.28
C GLU A 397 5.73 -2.23 -1.74
N HIS A 398 6.13 -1.46 -0.73
CA HIS A 398 7.44 -1.55 -0.11
C HIS A 398 7.54 -2.54 1.05
N SER A 399 6.42 -3.02 1.60
CA SER A 399 6.42 -4.02 2.68
C SER A 399 6.38 -5.45 2.17
N THR A 400 5.72 -5.72 1.03
CA THR A 400 5.60 -7.10 0.53
C THR A 400 6.97 -7.74 0.31
N THR A 401 7.15 -8.93 0.87
CA THR A 401 8.46 -9.59 1.03
C THR A 401 8.49 -10.94 0.32
N LEU A 402 9.40 -11.09 -0.64
CA LEU A 402 9.67 -12.37 -1.32
C LEU A 402 10.75 -13.13 -0.55
N LEU A 403 10.40 -14.24 0.11
CA LEU A 403 11.30 -15.00 0.97
C LEU A 403 12.06 -16.11 0.26
N LYS A 404 11.48 -16.62 -0.82
CA LYS A 404 12.06 -17.71 -1.61
C LYS A 404 11.70 -17.51 -3.07
N ASN A 405 12.62 -17.81 -3.98
CA ASN A 405 12.43 -17.71 -5.43
C ASN A 405 13.38 -18.66 -6.18
N GLU A 406 13.11 -19.94 -6.09
CA GLU A 406 13.82 -20.98 -6.84
C GLU A 406 13.41 -20.97 -8.32
N GLU A 407 14.34 -21.40 -9.17
CA GLU A 407 14.17 -21.48 -10.63
C GLU A 407 13.75 -20.16 -11.32
N GLN A 408 13.84 -19.04 -10.59
CA GLN A 408 13.31 -17.74 -11.03
C GLN A 408 11.83 -17.80 -11.44
N LEU A 409 11.04 -18.61 -10.73
CA LEU A 409 9.59 -18.74 -10.97
C LEU A 409 8.84 -17.41 -10.77
N PHE A 410 9.38 -16.53 -9.92
CA PHE A 410 8.86 -15.20 -9.64
C PHE A 410 9.81 -14.08 -10.17
N PRO A 411 9.30 -13.02 -10.81
CA PRO A 411 7.94 -12.89 -11.36
C PRO A 411 7.74 -13.80 -12.59
N ILE A 412 6.50 -14.11 -12.93
CA ILE A 412 6.14 -14.95 -14.08
C ILE A 412 6.51 -14.23 -15.39
N LYS A 413 7.53 -14.75 -16.10
CA LYS A 413 8.06 -14.15 -17.34
C LYS A 413 7.32 -14.66 -18.59
N ASP A 414 7.28 -15.96 -18.80
CA ASP A 414 6.71 -16.59 -20.00
C ASP A 414 5.20 -16.81 -19.84
N LEU A 415 4.39 -15.95 -20.45
CA LEU A 415 2.93 -16.05 -20.42
C LEU A 415 2.37 -17.08 -21.42
N VAL A 416 3.19 -17.57 -22.34
CA VAL A 416 2.76 -18.47 -23.42
C VAL A 416 2.84 -19.92 -22.98
N ALA A 417 3.96 -20.30 -22.35
CA ALA A 417 4.18 -21.65 -21.86
C ALA A 417 3.49 -21.92 -20.52
N THR A 418 3.21 -20.87 -19.73
CA THR A 418 2.71 -21.04 -18.36
C THR A 418 1.18 -21.11 -18.33
N LYS A 419 0.66 -22.27 -17.91
CA LYS A 419 -0.76 -22.49 -17.59
C LYS A 419 -0.93 -22.42 -16.08
N ILE A 420 -1.63 -21.39 -15.63
CA ILE A 420 -1.69 -21.00 -14.22
C ILE A 420 -3.03 -21.42 -13.62
N ALA A 421 -2.97 -22.22 -12.57
CA ALA A 421 -4.11 -22.44 -11.67
C ALA A 421 -3.95 -21.62 -10.40
N TYR A 422 -5.07 -21.25 -9.79
CA TYR A 422 -5.08 -20.68 -8.45
C TYR A 422 -5.87 -21.57 -7.48
N VAL A 423 -5.30 -21.79 -6.29
CA VAL A 423 -5.96 -22.48 -5.18
C VAL A 423 -6.00 -21.54 -3.98
N LYS A 424 -7.21 -21.36 -3.43
CA LYS A 424 -7.43 -20.60 -2.20
C LYS A 424 -7.25 -21.49 -0.98
N LEU A 425 -6.48 -21.02 -0.01
CA LEU A 425 -6.48 -21.50 1.37
C LEU A 425 -6.95 -20.37 2.31
N GLY A 426 -7.37 -20.72 3.53
CA GLY A 426 -7.95 -19.76 4.47
C GLY A 426 -9.44 -19.47 4.20
N ASP A 427 -9.98 -18.50 4.94
CA ASP A 427 -11.43 -18.27 5.07
C ASP A 427 -11.89 -16.85 4.74
N ASP A 428 -11.00 -15.96 4.29
CA ASP A 428 -11.33 -14.57 3.99
C ASP A 428 -11.33 -14.27 2.47
N ASP A 429 -11.82 -13.10 2.05
CA ASP A 429 -11.98 -12.73 0.64
C ASP A 429 -10.65 -12.71 -0.13
N ASN A 430 -10.69 -13.10 -1.40
CA ASN A 430 -9.56 -13.10 -2.34
C ASN A 430 -9.95 -12.52 -3.71
N THR A 431 -11.09 -11.84 -3.80
CA THR A 431 -11.69 -11.43 -5.08
C THR A 431 -10.80 -10.41 -5.80
N THR A 432 -10.21 -9.47 -5.05
CA THR A 432 -9.31 -8.46 -5.63
C THR A 432 -8.06 -9.10 -6.22
N PHE A 433 -7.47 -10.05 -5.49
CA PHE A 433 -6.28 -10.78 -5.93
C PHE A 433 -6.53 -11.48 -7.28
N ILE A 434 -7.62 -12.25 -7.38
CA ILE A 434 -7.95 -13.01 -8.59
C ILE A 434 -8.28 -12.12 -9.77
N ASN A 435 -9.04 -11.04 -9.54
CA ASN A 435 -9.34 -10.09 -10.60
C ASN A 435 -8.06 -9.44 -11.13
N ARG A 436 -7.12 -9.11 -10.24
CA ARG A 436 -5.84 -8.52 -10.65
C ARG A 436 -4.92 -9.51 -11.34
N LEU A 437 -4.84 -10.77 -10.89
CA LEU A 437 -4.10 -11.81 -11.60
C LEU A 437 -4.61 -11.98 -13.05
N ASN A 438 -5.95 -12.00 -13.20
CA ASN A 438 -6.60 -12.14 -14.50
C ASN A 438 -6.46 -10.92 -15.43
N ASP A 439 -5.99 -9.78 -14.93
CA ASP A 439 -5.60 -8.65 -15.79
C ASP A 439 -4.30 -8.89 -16.55
N TYR A 440 -3.47 -9.85 -16.13
CA TYR A 440 -2.17 -10.16 -16.75
C TYR A 440 -2.16 -11.46 -17.55
N ALA A 441 -2.79 -12.51 -17.04
CA ALA A 441 -2.91 -13.80 -17.71
C ALA A 441 -4.17 -14.53 -17.25
N GLN A 442 -4.67 -15.47 -18.04
CA GLN A 442 -5.77 -16.33 -17.58
C GLN A 442 -5.29 -17.18 -16.39
N VAL A 443 -5.95 -17.00 -15.24
CA VAL A 443 -5.69 -17.77 -14.02
C VAL A 443 -6.98 -18.47 -13.61
N ASP A 444 -7.01 -19.78 -13.78
CA ASP A 444 -8.19 -20.59 -13.52
C ASP A 444 -8.29 -20.95 -12.03
N VAL A 445 -9.40 -20.57 -11.39
CA VAL A 445 -9.63 -20.86 -9.97
C VAL A 445 -10.07 -22.31 -9.81
N ILE A 446 -9.26 -23.10 -9.10
CA ILE A 446 -9.55 -24.50 -8.80
C ILE A 446 -10.14 -24.62 -7.40
N THR A 447 -11.33 -25.19 -7.33
CA THR A 447 -12.03 -25.49 -6.08
C THR A 447 -12.38 -26.98 -6.01
N GLY A 448 -12.44 -27.51 -4.80
CA GLY A 448 -12.81 -28.90 -4.55
C GLY A 448 -13.11 -29.12 -3.07
N LYS A 449 -13.89 -30.15 -2.76
CA LYS A 449 -14.18 -30.54 -1.36
C LYS A 449 -13.14 -31.50 -0.80
N ARG A 450 -12.45 -32.23 -1.68
CA ARG A 450 -11.43 -33.21 -1.34
C ARG A 450 -10.13 -32.91 -2.08
N LEU A 451 -9.02 -33.34 -1.50
CA LEU A 451 -7.69 -33.10 -2.05
C LEU A 451 -7.47 -33.81 -3.40
N ASP A 452 -7.91 -35.06 -3.52
CA ASP A 452 -7.80 -35.85 -4.76
C ASP A 452 -8.49 -35.15 -5.94
N GLU A 453 -9.68 -34.57 -5.70
CA GLU A 453 -10.39 -33.77 -6.69
C GLU A 453 -9.58 -32.54 -7.15
N ILE A 454 -8.92 -31.84 -6.21
CA ILE A 454 -8.10 -30.68 -6.52
C ILE A 454 -6.88 -31.11 -7.34
N ILE A 455 -6.15 -32.14 -6.92
CA ILE A 455 -4.96 -32.64 -7.62
C ILE A 455 -5.31 -33.08 -9.05
N GLU A 456 -6.43 -33.78 -9.25
CA GLU A 456 -6.91 -34.16 -10.59
C GLU A 456 -7.18 -32.93 -11.47
N LYS A 457 -7.85 -31.91 -10.94
CA LYS A 457 -8.12 -30.65 -11.67
C LYS A 457 -6.86 -29.85 -11.95
N LEU A 458 -5.79 -30.02 -11.16
CA LEU A 458 -4.51 -29.32 -11.35
C LEU A 458 -3.62 -29.96 -12.43
N LYS A 459 -3.92 -31.19 -12.90
CA LYS A 459 -3.11 -31.87 -13.93
C LYS A 459 -2.81 -31.03 -15.18
N PRO A 460 -3.75 -30.26 -15.77
CA PRO A 460 -3.52 -29.49 -17.00
C PRO A 460 -2.61 -28.26 -16.84
N TYR A 461 -2.29 -27.87 -15.60
CA TYR A 461 -1.54 -26.66 -15.27
C TYR A 461 -0.09 -27.01 -14.93
N ASN A 462 0.84 -26.10 -15.21
CA ASN A 462 2.27 -26.27 -14.88
C ASN A 462 2.75 -25.27 -13.82
N LEU A 463 1.89 -24.37 -13.37
CA LEU A 463 2.14 -23.48 -12.23
C LEU A 463 0.87 -23.36 -11.39
N VAL A 464 1.02 -23.41 -10.07
CA VAL A 464 -0.07 -23.17 -9.11
C VAL A 464 0.28 -21.97 -8.23
N ILE A 465 -0.59 -20.96 -8.22
CA ILE A 465 -0.55 -19.88 -7.24
C ILE A 465 -1.45 -20.28 -6.07
N ILE A 466 -0.92 -20.30 -4.86
CA ILE A 466 -1.68 -20.56 -3.64
C ILE A 466 -1.76 -19.28 -2.83
N GLY A 467 -2.96 -18.76 -2.64
CA GLY A 467 -3.21 -17.60 -1.75
C GLY A 467 -3.75 -18.07 -0.41
N TYR A 468 -3.11 -17.68 0.69
CA TYR A 468 -3.59 -17.94 2.05
C TYR A 468 -4.23 -16.69 2.66
N HIS A 469 -5.56 -16.67 2.76
CA HIS A 469 -6.33 -15.47 3.12
C HIS A 469 -6.97 -15.57 4.50
N LYS A 470 -6.60 -14.67 5.42
CA LYS A 470 -7.14 -14.58 6.78
C LYS A 470 -7.65 -13.18 7.11
N SER A 471 -8.53 -13.12 8.11
CA SER A 471 -9.19 -11.89 8.52
C SER A 471 -8.21 -10.74 8.81
N ASN A 472 -8.41 -9.64 8.10
CA ASN A 472 -7.71 -8.37 8.34
C ASN A 472 -8.51 -7.39 9.24
N ALA A 473 -9.46 -7.90 10.03
CA ALA A 473 -10.35 -7.05 10.84
C ALA A 473 -9.64 -6.39 12.03
N GLY A 474 -8.51 -6.93 12.49
CA GLY A 474 -7.71 -6.39 13.59
C GLY A 474 -6.46 -7.25 13.85
N PRO A 475 -5.44 -6.71 14.54
CA PRO A 475 -4.13 -7.36 14.68
C PRO A 475 -4.17 -8.67 15.48
N TRP A 476 -5.24 -8.89 16.26
CA TRP A 476 -5.46 -10.07 17.13
C TRP A 476 -6.20 -11.22 16.46
N ARG A 477 -6.55 -11.09 15.18
CA ARG A 477 -7.28 -12.15 14.49
C ARG A 477 -6.38 -13.37 14.27
N ARG A 478 -7.00 -14.56 14.37
CA ARG A 478 -6.30 -15.83 14.17
C ARG A 478 -5.73 -15.91 12.75
N PHE A 479 -4.43 -16.14 12.66
CA PHE A 479 -3.67 -16.26 11.42
C PHE A 479 -3.19 -17.69 11.13
N LYS A 480 -3.36 -18.64 12.08
CA LYS A 480 -2.85 -20.01 11.97
C LYS A 480 -3.57 -20.83 10.90
N PHE A 481 -2.81 -21.68 10.21
CA PHE A 481 -3.34 -22.69 9.29
C PHE A 481 -4.19 -23.72 10.03
N LYS A 482 -5.09 -24.37 9.29
CA LYS A 482 -5.70 -25.64 9.69
C LYS A 482 -4.84 -26.80 9.19
N ASP A 483 -4.82 -27.92 9.91
CA ASP A 483 -4.06 -29.12 9.51
C ASP A 483 -4.40 -29.58 8.10
N GLN A 484 -5.69 -29.54 7.73
CA GLN A 484 -6.14 -29.86 6.38
C GLN A 484 -5.50 -28.95 5.31
N GLU A 485 -5.37 -27.65 5.59
CA GLU A 485 -4.77 -26.68 4.65
C GLU A 485 -3.27 -26.94 4.47
N LEU A 486 -2.56 -27.32 5.55
CA LEU A 486 -1.15 -27.70 5.50
C LEU A 486 -0.93 -28.97 4.66
N VAL A 487 -1.80 -29.97 4.83
CA VAL A 487 -1.76 -31.20 4.01
C VAL A 487 -1.98 -30.84 2.53
N TRP A 488 -2.97 -30.00 2.24
CA TRP A 488 -3.26 -29.59 0.85
C TRP A 488 -2.09 -28.82 0.23
N LEU A 489 -1.52 -27.87 0.96
CA LEU A 489 -0.34 -27.11 0.54
C LEU A 489 0.81 -28.06 0.15
N GLN A 490 1.15 -28.99 1.04
CA GLN A 490 2.28 -29.91 0.83
C GLN A 490 2.05 -30.89 -0.33
N GLU A 491 0.84 -31.45 -0.46
CA GLU A 491 0.55 -32.38 -1.56
C GLU A 491 0.48 -31.66 -2.92
N ILE A 492 -0.03 -30.42 -2.98
CA ILE A 492 0.00 -29.62 -4.22
C ILE A 492 1.45 -29.31 -4.60
N ALA A 493 2.25 -28.82 -3.65
CA ALA A 493 3.66 -28.49 -3.81
C ALA A 493 4.51 -29.69 -4.30
N ARG A 494 4.21 -30.92 -3.85
CA ARG A 494 4.87 -32.13 -4.35
C ARG A 494 4.60 -32.46 -5.82
N ASN A 495 3.47 -32.01 -6.36
CA ASN A 495 3.01 -32.39 -7.69
C ASN A 495 3.19 -31.28 -8.74
N LYS A 496 3.35 -30.03 -8.31
CA LYS A 496 3.36 -28.84 -9.16
C LYS A 496 4.27 -27.77 -8.57
N PRO A 497 4.96 -26.98 -9.41
CA PRO A 497 5.58 -25.73 -8.97
C PRO A 497 4.55 -24.78 -8.36
N VAL A 498 4.89 -24.17 -7.21
CA VAL A 498 4.02 -23.33 -6.39
C VAL A 498 4.64 -21.95 -6.14
N ILE A 499 3.80 -20.93 -6.34
CA ILE A 499 3.97 -19.61 -5.71
C ILE A 499 2.98 -19.53 -4.55
N LEU A 500 3.47 -19.51 -3.31
CA LEU A 500 2.68 -19.31 -2.10
C LEU A 500 2.67 -17.82 -1.73
N ASP A 501 1.50 -17.22 -1.57
CA ASP A 501 1.31 -15.84 -1.10
C ASP A 501 0.50 -15.81 0.21
N ILE A 502 1.09 -15.22 1.25
CA ILE A 502 0.53 -15.12 2.60
C ILE A 502 -0.14 -13.76 2.81
N PHE A 503 -1.47 -13.74 2.82
CA PHE A 503 -2.31 -12.61 3.21
C PHE A 503 -2.72 -12.70 4.69
N ALA A 504 -1.74 -12.94 5.54
CA ALA A 504 -1.87 -13.08 6.99
C ALA A 504 -0.57 -12.64 7.68
N SER A 505 -0.55 -12.63 9.02
CA SER A 505 0.68 -12.39 9.78
C SER A 505 1.79 -13.33 9.32
N ALA A 506 3.03 -12.84 9.25
CA ALA A 506 4.19 -13.65 8.87
C ALA A 506 4.34 -14.92 9.73
N TYR A 507 3.88 -14.88 10.99
CA TYR A 507 3.87 -16.02 11.89
C TYR A 507 2.99 -17.20 11.46
N SER A 508 2.10 -17.04 10.47
CA SER A 508 1.40 -18.21 9.90
C SER A 508 2.38 -19.20 9.25
N LEU A 509 3.55 -18.73 8.82
CA LEU A 509 4.59 -19.57 8.24
C LEU A 509 5.22 -20.54 9.26
N LEU A 510 5.10 -20.27 10.57
CA LEU A 510 5.56 -21.19 11.62
C LEU A 510 4.82 -22.53 11.61
N ASP A 511 3.60 -22.57 11.06
CA ASP A 511 2.82 -23.80 10.92
C ASP A 511 3.30 -24.68 9.75
N VAL A 512 4.08 -24.12 8.81
CA VAL A 512 4.57 -24.83 7.62
C VAL A 512 5.84 -25.60 7.96
N LYS A 513 5.75 -26.94 7.92
CA LYS A 513 6.84 -27.84 8.35
C LYS A 513 8.09 -27.81 7.47
N THR A 514 7.96 -27.48 6.20
CA THR A 514 9.06 -27.44 5.23
C THR A 514 8.65 -26.62 4.01
N PHE A 515 9.61 -25.88 3.44
CA PHE A 515 9.45 -25.11 2.21
C PHE A 515 10.13 -25.75 1.00
N THR A 516 10.66 -26.98 1.12
CA THR A 516 11.48 -27.61 0.07
C THR A 516 10.79 -27.65 -1.29
N ASN A 517 9.52 -28.06 -1.36
CA ASN A 517 8.77 -28.17 -2.62
C ASN A 517 7.96 -26.91 -2.97
N ILE A 518 8.20 -25.79 -2.30
CA ILE A 518 7.53 -24.51 -2.58
C ILE A 518 8.56 -23.59 -3.21
N GLU A 519 8.49 -23.36 -4.51
CA GLU A 519 9.53 -22.67 -5.27
C GLU A 519 9.56 -21.17 -4.96
N SER A 520 8.41 -20.55 -4.71
CA SER A 520 8.33 -19.15 -4.33
C SER A 520 7.41 -18.91 -3.14
N VAL A 521 7.86 -18.07 -2.20
CA VAL A 521 7.11 -17.69 -1.00
C VAL A 521 7.07 -16.16 -0.91
N LEU A 522 5.87 -15.60 -0.93
CA LEU A 522 5.60 -14.18 -0.80
C LEU A 522 4.81 -13.93 0.50
N VAL A 523 5.15 -12.87 1.22
CA VAL A 523 4.42 -12.43 2.41
C VAL A 523 3.87 -11.04 2.17
N SER A 524 2.54 -10.98 2.13
CA SER A 524 1.74 -9.76 1.93
C SER A 524 1.21 -9.18 3.25
N TYR A 525 1.47 -9.84 4.39
CA TYR A 525 1.21 -9.48 5.80
C TYR A 525 -0.26 -9.30 6.21
N GLN A 526 -1.11 -8.82 5.31
CA GLN A 526 -2.49 -8.47 5.59
C GLN A 526 -3.37 -8.77 4.38
N ASN A 527 -4.63 -9.15 4.61
CA ASN A 527 -5.60 -9.42 3.53
C ASN A 527 -6.35 -8.17 3.04
N SER A 528 -5.71 -6.99 3.05
CA SER A 528 -6.36 -5.78 2.55
C SER A 528 -6.55 -5.84 1.02
N VAL A 529 -7.55 -5.12 0.51
CA VAL A 529 -7.76 -4.96 -0.95
C VAL A 529 -6.47 -4.48 -1.64
N ILE A 530 -5.74 -3.57 -1.01
CA ILE A 530 -4.48 -3.02 -1.52
C ILE A 530 -3.38 -4.09 -1.52
N ALA A 531 -3.24 -4.90 -0.47
CA ALA A 531 -2.26 -5.99 -0.43
C ALA A 531 -2.53 -7.02 -1.52
N GLN A 532 -3.78 -7.44 -1.69
CA GLN A 532 -4.19 -8.33 -2.78
C GLN A 532 -3.88 -7.73 -4.15
N ASP A 533 -4.20 -6.45 -4.36
CA ASP A 533 -3.93 -5.78 -5.63
C ASP A 533 -2.41 -5.72 -5.92
N VAL A 534 -1.62 -5.25 -4.96
CA VAL A 534 -0.16 -5.09 -5.11
C VAL A 534 0.53 -6.43 -5.36
N SER A 535 0.23 -7.46 -4.57
CA SER A 535 0.95 -8.74 -4.68
C SER A 535 0.65 -9.46 -5.99
N ALA A 536 -0.59 -9.39 -6.49
CA ALA A 536 -0.92 -9.89 -7.83
C ALA A 536 -0.13 -9.17 -8.93
N GLN A 537 0.08 -7.85 -8.82
CA GLN A 537 0.93 -7.11 -9.76
C GLN A 537 2.42 -7.48 -9.65
N GLN A 538 2.91 -7.78 -8.45
CA GLN A 538 4.29 -8.21 -8.22
C GLN A 538 4.56 -9.62 -8.77
N ILE A 539 3.60 -10.55 -8.65
CA ILE A 539 3.68 -11.90 -9.27
C ILE A 539 3.95 -11.82 -10.76
N PHE A 540 3.35 -10.84 -11.43
CA PHE A 540 3.58 -10.59 -12.87
C PHE A 540 4.66 -9.55 -13.15
N GLY A 541 5.44 -9.10 -12.16
CA GLY A 541 6.57 -8.19 -12.35
C GLY A 541 6.19 -6.81 -12.89
N ALA A 542 4.94 -6.39 -12.74
CA ALA A 542 4.51 -5.02 -13.02
C ALA A 542 4.90 -4.07 -11.89
N LEU A 543 5.01 -4.61 -10.68
CA LEU A 543 5.64 -4.00 -9.51
C LEU A 543 6.77 -4.91 -9.02
N THR A 544 7.69 -4.36 -8.22
CA THR A 544 8.81 -5.10 -7.63
C THR A 544 8.59 -5.33 -6.14
N THR A 545 9.10 -6.43 -5.59
CA THR A 545 9.20 -6.64 -4.14
C THR A 545 10.42 -5.92 -3.58
N LYS A 546 10.30 -5.39 -2.36
CA LYS A 546 11.39 -4.65 -1.67
C LYS A 546 11.44 -4.92 -0.16
N GLY A 547 10.43 -5.60 0.38
CA GLY A 547 10.37 -5.86 1.81
C GLY A 547 11.45 -6.84 2.27
N ARG A 548 11.74 -6.79 3.56
CA ARG A 548 12.55 -7.79 4.27
C ARG A 548 11.75 -8.29 5.46
N LEU A 549 11.87 -9.57 5.79
CA LEU A 549 11.09 -10.17 6.85
C LEU A 549 11.48 -9.54 8.20
N PRO A 550 10.53 -8.94 8.95
CA PRO A 550 10.84 -8.26 10.21
C PRO A 550 10.95 -9.24 11.40
N VAL A 551 10.68 -10.52 11.18
CA VAL A 551 10.63 -11.59 12.18
C VAL A 551 11.24 -12.86 11.59
N SER A 552 11.74 -13.78 12.40
CA SER A 552 12.29 -15.04 11.91
C SER A 552 11.22 -16.13 11.83
N ILE A 553 11.36 -16.98 10.81
CA ILE A 553 10.74 -18.31 10.74
C ILE A 553 11.88 -19.31 11.02
N PRO A 554 11.97 -19.86 12.25
CA PRO A 554 13.14 -20.63 12.69
C PRO A 554 13.52 -21.75 11.73
N ASN A 555 14.83 -21.89 11.49
CA ASN A 555 15.45 -22.88 10.61
C ASN A 555 15.17 -22.73 9.10
N GLU A 556 14.38 -21.75 8.67
CA GLU A 556 14.02 -21.54 7.26
C GLU A 556 14.36 -20.12 6.77
N PHE A 557 13.85 -19.09 7.46
CA PHE A 557 14.06 -17.69 7.06
C PHE A 557 14.41 -16.84 8.28
N SER A 558 15.59 -16.23 8.30
CA SER A 558 15.95 -15.29 9.37
C SER A 558 15.28 -13.93 9.17
N GLU A 559 15.17 -13.14 10.25
CA GLU A 559 14.94 -11.69 10.15
C GLU A 559 15.89 -11.06 9.12
N GLY A 560 15.39 -10.07 8.39
CA GLY A 560 16.09 -9.43 7.28
C GLY A 560 16.05 -10.22 5.96
N THR A 561 15.51 -11.44 5.91
CA THR A 561 15.38 -12.20 4.65
C THR A 561 14.39 -11.54 3.70
N GLY A 562 14.79 -11.32 2.45
CA GLY A 562 13.87 -10.90 1.40
C GLY A 562 14.61 -10.56 0.10
N PHE A 563 14.01 -10.92 -1.03
CA PHE A 563 14.57 -10.71 -2.35
C PHE A 563 13.88 -9.56 -3.08
N ASP A 564 14.66 -8.73 -3.74
CA ASP A 564 14.14 -7.75 -4.68
C ASP A 564 13.80 -8.46 -6.00
N SER A 565 12.58 -8.27 -6.49
CA SER A 565 12.15 -8.89 -7.75
C SER A 565 12.42 -7.98 -8.96
N ALA A 566 12.56 -8.60 -10.14
CA ALA A 566 12.78 -7.88 -11.38
C ALA A 566 11.50 -7.14 -11.85
N ASN A 567 11.68 -5.95 -12.42
CA ASN A 567 10.61 -5.25 -13.13
C ASN A 567 10.58 -5.72 -14.60
N LEU A 568 9.44 -6.25 -15.05
CA LEU A 568 9.23 -6.71 -16.42
C LEU A 568 8.65 -5.62 -17.34
N TYR A 569 8.57 -4.38 -16.86
CA TYR A 569 8.00 -3.21 -17.54
C TYR A 569 6.55 -3.40 -18.02
N ARG A 570 5.81 -4.31 -17.37
CA ARG A 570 4.38 -4.47 -17.59
C ARG A 570 3.64 -3.27 -16.99
N LEU A 571 2.52 -2.90 -17.60
CA LEU A 571 1.68 -1.84 -17.05
C LEU A 571 1.18 -2.24 -15.66
N SER A 572 1.55 -1.46 -14.66
CA SER A 572 0.98 -1.56 -13.32
C SER A 572 -0.41 -0.89 -13.29
N TYR A 573 -1.09 -1.01 -12.16
CA TYR A 573 -2.38 -0.41 -11.88
C TYR A 573 -2.35 0.28 -10.51
N GLY A 574 -3.20 1.29 -10.34
CA GLY A 574 -3.35 1.96 -9.06
C GLY A 574 -4.05 3.31 -9.21
N LEU A 575 -3.78 4.21 -8.27
CA LEU A 575 -4.48 5.48 -8.18
C LEU A 575 -3.84 6.57 -9.06
N PRO A 576 -4.65 7.51 -9.60
CA PRO A 576 -4.16 8.70 -10.31
C PRO A 576 -3.09 9.50 -9.55
N GLU A 577 -3.26 9.61 -8.23
CA GLU A 577 -2.42 10.40 -7.33
C GLU A 577 -0.98 9.89 -7.31
N GLN A 578 -0.80 8.57 -7.45
CA GLN A 578 0.52 7.95 -7.50
C GLN A 578 1.35 8.38 -8.72
N VAL A 579 0.69 8.88 -9.78
CA VAL A 579 1.35 9.37 -11.00
C VAL A 579 1.17 10.88 -11.20
N GLY A 580 0.83 11.60 -10.13
CA GLY A 580 0.64 13.05 -10.14
C GLY A 580 -0.55 13.49 -10.99
N MET A 581 -1.61 12.69 -11.01
CA MET A 581 -2.92 13.03 -11.57
C MET A 581 -3.95 13.14 -10.44
N SER A 582 -5.06 13.81 -10.70
CA SER A 582 -6.17 13.93 -9.73
C SER A 582 -7.32 13.05 -10.18
N SER A 583 -7.72 12.12 -9.31
CA SER A 583 -8.90 11.27 -9.48
C SER A 583 -10.16 12.11 -9.71
N GLU A 584 -10.38 13.14 -8.89
CA GLU A 584 -11.47 14.11 -9.04
C GLU A 584 -11.50 14.75 -10.44
N LYS A 585 -10.36 15.24 -10.94
CA LYS A 585 -10.30 15.82 -12.30
C LYS A 585 -10.58 14.79 -13.38
N LEU A 586 -10.18 13.53 -13.17
CA LEU A 586 -10.44 12.44 -14.11
C LEU A 586 -11.93 12.05 -14.17
N GLU A 587 -12.72 12.34 -13.14
CA GLU A 587 -14.19 12.13 -13.19
C GLU A 587 -14.87 12.97 -14.30
N ARG A 588 -14.22 14.01 -14.81
CA ARG A 588 -14.70 14.74 -15.99
C ARG A 588 -14.81 13.82 -17.23
N ILE A 589 -14.03 12.75 -17.30
CA ILE A 589 -14.15 11.71 -18.33
C ILE A 589 -15.52 11.03 -18.22
N ASP A 590 -15.97 10.65 -17.03
CA ASP A 590 -17.28 10.04 -16.81
C ASP A 590 -18.40 10.95 -17.31
N SER A 591 -18.32 12.24 -17.00
CA SER A 591 -19.27 13.26 -17.45
C SER A 591 -19.31 13.37 -18.98
N LEU A 592 -18.15 13.37 -19.63
CA LEU A 592 -18.05 13.43 -21.09
C LEU A 592 -18.57 12.14 -21.74
N ALA A 593 -18.20 10.97 -21.21
CA ALA A 593 -18.68 9.67 -21.70
C ALA A 593 -20.21 9.57 -21.59
N LYS A 594 -20.78 10.00 -20.46
CA LYS A 594 -22.24 10.09 -20.28
C LYS A 594 -22.88 11.05 -21.28
N LYS A 595 -22.26 12.19 -21.59
CA LYS A 595 -22.74 13.14 -22.60
C LYS A 595 -22.72 12.53 -24.01
N ILE A 596 -21.65 11.84 -24.39
CA ILE A 596 -21.51 11.13 -25.69
C ILE A 596 -22.66 10.14 -25.87
N ILE A 597 -22.96 9.34 -24.83
CA ILE A 597 -24.06 8.36 -24.87
C ILE A 597 -25.41 9.06 -24.91
N LYS A 598 -25.63 10.08 -24.06
CA LYS A 598 -26.89 10.83 -24.00
C LYS A 598 -27.22 11.53 -25.33
N THR A 599 -26.20 12.07 -26.00
CA THR A 599 -26.33 12.76 -27.30
C THR A 599 -26.29 11.80 -28.48
N LYS A 600 -26.24 10.48 -28.24
CA LYS A 600 -26.23 9.40 -29.24
C LYS A 600 -25.06 9.48 -30.22
N MET A 601 -23.95 10.11 -29.83
CA MET A 601 -22.70 10.11 -30.60
C MET A 601 -22.07 8.71 -30.66
N ALA A 602 -22.24 7.92 -29.60
CA ALA A 602 -21.92 6.50 -29.55
C ALA A 602 -22.90 5.77 -28.63
N PRO A 603 -23.22 4.48 -28.86
CA PRO A 603 -24.09 3.70 -27.97
C PRO A 603 -23.40 3.33 -26.64
N GLY A 604 -22.07 3.23 -26.65
CA GLY A 604 -21.22 2.90 -25.53
C GLY A 604 -19.75 3.03 -25.90
N LEU A 605 -18.88 3.06 -24.90
CA LEU A 605 -17.43 3.20 -25.08
C LEU A 605 -16.67 2.64 -23.88
N GLN A 606 -15.39 2.34 -24.07
CA GLN A 606 -14.43 2.05 -23.02
C GLN A 606 -13.35 3.13 -23.03
N VAL A 607 -12.89 3.55 -21.85
CA VAL A 607 -11.81 4.52 -21.71
C VAL A 607 -10.76 3.97 -20.75
N LEU A 608 -9.50 4.04 -21.18
CA LEU A 608 -8.32 3.70 -20.39
C LEU A 608 -7.37 4.90 -20.38
N VAL A 609 -6.82 5.23 -19.21
CA VAL A 609 -5.75 6.22 -19.05
C VAL A 609 -4.60 5.57 -18.31
N ALA A 610 -3.41 5.61 -18.93
CA ALA A 610 -2.17 5.19 -18.32
C ALA A 610 -1.15 6.33 -18.36
N ARG A 611 -0.37 6.48 -17.29
CA ARG A 611 0.71 7.47 -17.17
C ARG A 611 1.85 6.85 -16.39
N LYS A 612 3.11 7.08 -16.82
CA LYS A 612 4.32 6.53 -16.18
C LYS A 612 4.25 5.01 -15.94
N GLY A 613 3.75 4.26 -16.93
CA GLY A 613 3.64 2.80 -16.84
C GLY A 613 2.57 2.28 -15.87
N LYS A 614 1.65 3.14 -15.39
CA LYS A 614 0.54 2.76 -14.51
C LYS A 614 -0.81 3.13 -15.11
N VAL A 615 -1.73 2.17 -15.19
CA VAL A 615 -3.15 2.37 -15.53
C VAL A 615 -3.86 2.92 -14.30
N VAL A 616 -4.39 4.13 -14.43
CA VAL A 616 -5.02 4.88 -13.32
C VAL A 616 -6.49 5.17 -13.53
N TYR A 617 -7.01 4.80 -14.70
CA TYR A 617 -8.43 4.89 -15.02
C TYR A 617 -8.76 3.84 -16.06
N ARG A 618 -9.78 3.00 -15.81
CA ARG A 618 -10.27 1.98 -16.75
C ARG A 618 -11.76 1.74 -16.52
N LYS A 619 -12.61 2.38 -17.33
CA LYS A 619 -14.07 2.29 -17.19
C LYS A 619 -14.77 2.04 -18.53
N SER A 620 -15.92 1.38 -18.45
CA SER A 620 -16.82 1.11 -19.57
C SER A 620 -18.16 1.81 -19.36
N PHE A 621 -18.75 2.30 -20.45
CA PHE A 621 -19.97 3.09 -20.44
C PHE A 621 -20.95 2.63 -21.52
N GLY A 622 -22.24 2.72 -21.23
CA GLY A 622 -23.29 2.49 -22.21
C GLY A 622 -23.43 1.02 -22.64
N TYR A 623 -23.82 0.82 -23.89
CA TYR A 623 -24.20 -0.47 -24.44
C TYR A 623 -23.55 -0.70 -25.80
N HIS A 624 -23.50 -1.95 -26.25
CA HIS A 624 -23.00 -2.32 -27.58
C HIS A 624 -23.72 -1.58 -28.71
N THR A 625 -25.04 -1.39 -28.58
CA THR A 625 -25.87 -0.76 -29.61
C THR A 625 -26.94 0.14 -28.98
N GLY A 626 -27.59 0.96 -29.81
CA GLY A 626 -28.73 1.79 -29.39
C GLY A 626 -29.94 1.01 -28.85
N LYS A 627 -30.01 -0.33 -29.04
CA LYS A 627 -31.06 -1.19 -28.47
C LYS A 627 -30.92 -1.43 -26.97
N LYS A 628 -29.75 -1.13 -26.39
CA LYS A 628 -29.45 -1.23 -24.95
C LYS A 628 -29.64 -2.63 -24.34
N THR A 629 -29.31 -3.69 -25.08
CA THR A 629 -29.43 -5.08 -24.61
C THR A 629 -28.21 -5.57 -23.84
N THR A 630 -27.01 -5.18 -24.28
CA THR A 630 -25.73 -5.66 -23.72
C THR A 630 -24.89 -4.47 -23.30
N LYS A 631 -24.61 -4.35 -21.99
CA LYS A 631 -23.74 -3.28 -21.45
C LYS A 631 -22.30 -3.49 -21.90
N VAL A 632 -21.56 -2.41 -22.14
CA VAL A 632 -20.12 -2.51 -22.40
C VAL A 632 -19.39 -2.95 -21.12
N GLN A 633 -18.39 -3.83 -21.27
CA GLN A 633 -17.53 -4.34 -20.21
C GLN A 633 -16.07 -4.13 -20.61
N ASN A 634 -15.17 -4.10 -19.61
CA ASN A 634 -13.76 -3.79 -19.85
C ASN A 634 -13.01 -4.88 -20.67
N ASN A 635 -13.58 -6.08 -20.78
CA ASN A 635 -13.05 -7.20 -21.56
C ASN A 635 -13.70 -7.34 -22.95
N HIS A 636 -14.53 -6.38 -23.36
CA HIS A 636 -15.13 -6.40 -24.69
C HIS A 636 -14.13 -5.96 -25.76
N LEU A 637 -14.21 -6.59 -26.92
CA LEU A 637 -13.30 -6.42 -28.04
C LEU A 637 -13.88 -5.46 -29.06
N TYR A 638 -13.02 -4.60 -29.60
CA TYR A 638 -13.36 -3.61 -30.62
C TYR A 638 -12.46 -3.79 -31.84
N ASP A 639 -13.01 -3.53 -33.03
CA ASP A 639 -12.21 -3.47 -34.25
C ASP A 639 -11.20 -2.30 -34.16
N LEU A 640 -9.96 -2.58 -34.56
CA LEU A 640 -8.93 -1.55 -34.64
C LEU A 640 -8.96 -0.87 -36.01
N ALA A 641 -9.30 0.42 -36.01
CA ALA A 641 -9.20 1.28 -37.19
C ALA A 641 -7.89 2.07 -37.19
N SER A 642 -7.30 2.25 -38.38
CA SER A 642 -6.14 3.13 -38.63
C SER A 642 -4.82 2.86 -37.88
N ILE A 643 -4.74 1.84 -37.01
CA ILE A 643 -3.49 1.42 -36.33
C ILE A 643 -3.00 0.02 -36.73
N THR A 644 -3.76 -0.70 -37.57
CA THR A 644 -3.46 -2.09 -37.98
C THR A 644 -2.09 -2.27 -38.65
N LYS A 645 -1.54 -1.20 -39.25
CA LYS A 645 -0.24 -1.24 -39.91
C LYS A 645 0.88 -1.21 -38.88
N ILE A 646 0.71 -0.40 -37.83
CA ILE A 646 1.67 -0.26 -36.73
C ILE A 646 1.66 -1.50 -35.84
N LEU A 647 0.48 -2.10 -35.60
CA LEU A 647 0.35 -3.23 -34.68
C LEU A 647 0.44 -4.61 -35.36
N GLY A 648 0.28 -4.69 -36.68
CA GLY A 648 0.31 -5.96 -37.42
C GLY A 648 1.48 -6.07 -38.40
N ALA A 649 1.59 -5.13 -39.34
CA ALA A 649 2.60 -5.24 -40.40
C ALA A 649 3.99 -4.77 -39.98
N LEU A 650 4.08 -3.63 -39.30
CA LEU A 650 5.34 -3.01 -38.93
C LEU A 650 6.22 -3.88 -38.03
N PRO A 651 5.70 -4.62 -37.01
CA PRO A 651 6.53 -5.49 -36.18
C PRO A 651 7.21 -6.60 -37.00
N LEU A 652 6.48 -7.20 -37.95
CA LEU A 652 7.06 -8.19 -38.87
C LEU A 652 8.09 -7.57 -39.83
N ILE A 653 7.88 -6.32 -40.25
CA ILE A 653 8.86 -5.58 -41.07
C ILE A 653 10.16 -5.36 -40.28
N MET A 654 10.05 -4.89 -39.03
CA MET A 654 11.19 -4.69 -38.15
C MET A 654 11.93 -6.00 -37.88
N LYS A 655 11.20 -7.09 -37.60
CA LYS A 655 11.80 -8.41 -37.39
C LYS A 655 12.51 -8.94 -38.63
N ALA A 656 11.92 -8.80 -39.82
CA ALA A 656 12.57 -9.23 -41.05
C ALA A 656 13.83 -8.40 -41.37
N GLU A 657 13.83 -7.12 -41.01
CA GLU A 657 15.02 -6.25 -41.11
C GLU A 657 16.12 -6.68 -40.12
N GLU A 658 15.76 -6.94 -38.86
CA GLU A 658 16.68 -7.46 -37.83
C GLU A 658 17.27 -8.83 -38.20
N GLU A 659 16.49 -9.68 -38.87
CA GLU A 659 16.94 -10.98 -39.42
C GLU A 659 17.79 -10.84 -40.70
N GLY A 660 18.04 -9.62 -41.17
CA GLY A 660 18.84 -9.36 -42.36
C GLY A 660 18.18 -9.77 -43.68
N LYS A 661 16.85 -9.95 -43.71
CA LYS A 661 16.12 -10.30 -44.95
C LYS A 661 16.16 -9.16 -45.98
N TYR A 662 16.21 -7.93 -45.51
CA TYR A 662 16.42 -6.69 -46.26
C TYR A 662 16.84 -5.58 -45.29
N THR A 663 17.27 -4.44 -45.81
CA THR A 663 17.57 -3.24 -45.02
C THR A 663 16.59 -2.11 -45.36
N LEU A 664 16.64 -1.01 -44.61
CA LEU A 664 15.86 0.19 -44.91
C LEU A 664 16.20 0.80 -46.29
N GLU A 665 17.39 0.56 -46.83
CA GLU A 665 17.82 1.09 -48.14
C GLU A 665 17.56 0.10 -49.29
N THR A 666 17.09 -1.12 -49.00
CA THR A 666 16.72 -2.10 -50.02
C THR A 666 15.58 -1.56 -50.91
N PRO A 667 15.70 -1.62 -52.24
CA PRO A 667 14.59 -1.32 -53.15
C PRO A 667 13.40 -2.26 -52.92
N ILE A 668 12.19 -1.72 -52.82
CA ILE A 668 10.98 -2.53 -52.57
C ILE A 668 10.66 -3.50 -53.72
N ALA A 669 11.22 -3.30 -54.92
CA ALA A 669 11.08 -4.23 -56.04
C ALA A 669 11.94 -5.50 -55.91
N ASP A 670 12.97 -5.47 -55.06
CA ASP A 670 13.75 -6.66 -54.73
C ASP A 670 12.98 -7.57 -53.76
N ILE A 671 12.14 -6.95 -52.92
CA ILE A 671 11.23 -7.64 -51.98
C ILE A 671 9.95 -8.09 -52.69
N PHE A 672 9.40 -7.25 -53.57
CA PHE A 672 8.14 -7.48 -54.28
C PHE A 672 8.36 -7.57 -55.80
N PRO A 673 8.51 -8.79 -56.37
CA PRO A 673 8.80 -8.96 -57.79
C PRO A 673 7.82 -8.29 -58.75
N ILE A 674 6.55 -8.13 -58.35
CA ILE A 674 5.51 -7.45 -59.13
C ILE A 674 5.83 -5.98 -59.44
N LEU A 675 6.76 -5.36 -58.69
CA LEU A 675 7.14 -3.96 -58.87
C LEU A 675 8.35 -3.73 -59.79
N LYS A 676 9.07 -4.80 -60.19
CA LYS A 676 10.35 -4.69 -60.95
C LYS A 676 10.23 -3.88 -62.24
N ASN A 677 9.10 -4.00 -62.94
CA ASN A 677 8.85 -3.34 -64.22
C ASN A 677 7.93 -2.12 -64.10
N THR A 678 7.88 -1.48 -62.92
CA THR A 678 7.00 -0.32 -62.65
C THR A 678 7.80 0.95 -62.33
N ASP A 679 7.10 2.08 -62.26
CA ASP A 679 7.65 3.37 -61.79
C ASP A 679 8.07 3.35 -60.30
N LYS A 680 7.81 2.25 -59.58
CA LYS A 680 8.16 2.05 -58.16
C LYS A 680 9.48 1.31 -57.96
N LYS A 681 10.16 0.85 -59.02
CA LYS A 681 11.31 -0.06 -58.91
C LYS A 681 12.45 0.43 -58.02
N GLY A 682 12.70 1.74 -57.98
CA GLY A 682 13.80 2.35 -57.23
C GLY A 682 13.43 2.89 -55.85
N ILE A 683 12.18 2.71 -55.41
CA ILE A 683 11.74 3.18 -54.09
C ILE A 683 12.36 2.27 -53.03
N THR A 684 13.01 2.85 -52.02
CA THR A 684 13.55 2.06 -50.90
C THR A 684 12.48 1.75 -49.84
N VAL A 685 12.71 0.74 -49.00
CA VAL A 685 11.86 0.44 -47.84
C VAL A 685 11.63 1.69 -46.99
N LYS A 686 12.68 2.46 -46.70
CA LYS A 686 12.62 3.72 -45.95
C LYS A 686 11.73 4.76 -46.61
N GLU A 687 11.84 4.96 -47.91
CA GLU A 687 10.98 5.90 -48.63
C GLU A 687 9.50 5.48 -48.59
N ALA A 688 9.24 4.17 -48.69
CA ALA A 688 7.88 3.63 -48.62
C ALA A 688 7.26 3.79 -47.23
N LEU A 689 8.02 3.45 -46.17
CA LEU A 689 7.57 3.54 -44.77
C LEU A 689 7.50 4.97 -44.24
N SER A 690 8.35 5.89 -44.73
CA SER A 690 8.28 7.32 -44.38
C SER A 690 7.12 8.06 -45.05
N HIS A 691 6.40 7.41 -45.96
CA HIS A 691 5.31 8.01 -46.74
C HIS A 691 5.74 9.15 -47.68
N PHE A 692 7.01 9.16 -48.09
CA PHE A 692 7.57 10.09 -49.10
C PHE A 692 7.78 9.46 -50.48
N ALA A 693 7.53 8.16 -50.61
CA ALA A 693 7.65 7.38 -51.85
C ALA A 693 6.69 7.80 -52.99
N ARG A 694 5.79 8.76 -52.77
CA ARG A 694 4.75 9.21 -53.73
C ARG A 694 3.74 8.12 -54.11
N ILE A 695 3.66 7.02 -53.37
CA ILE A 695 2.68 5.96 -53.62
C ILE A 695 1.26 6.50 -53.35
N LYS A 696 0.26 6.12 -54.15
CA LYS A 696 -1.14 6.50 -53.92
C LYS A 696 -1.59 6.11 -52.51
N ALA A 697 -2.46 6.93 -51.91
CA ALA A 697 -2.86 6.74 -50.52
C ALA A 697 -3.68 5.46 -50.29
N TRP A 698 -4.63 5.19 -51.16
CA TRP A 698 -5.54 4.04 -51.10
C TRP A 698 -6.15 3.74 -52.48
N ILE A 699 -6.69 2.54 -52.65
CA ILE A 699 -7.44 2.10 -53.84
C ILE A 699 -8.74 1.43 -53.36
N PRO A 700 -9.93 1.83 -53.85
CA PRO A 700 -11.21 1.27 -53.45
C PRO A 700 -11.51 -0.07 -54.15
N TYR A 701 -10.79 -1.14 -53.82
CA TYR A 701 -10.94 -2.43 -54.51
C TYR A 701 -12.38 -2.94 -54.52
N TYR A 702 -13.08 -2.83 -53.38
CA TYR A 702 -14.44 -3.35 -53.21
C TYR A 702 -15.48 -2.72 -54.16
N LEU A 703 -15.28 -1.49 -54.64
CA LEU A 703 -16.24 -0.87 -55.56
C LEU A 703 -16.36 -1.66 -56.87
N LYS A 704 -15.28 -2.32 -57.30
CA LYS A 704 -15.27 -3.16 -58.50
C LYS A 704 -15.94 -4.52 -58.30
N THR A 705 -16.22 -4.92 -57.06
CA THR A 705 -16.83 -6.22 -56.75
C THR A 705 -18.32 -6.11 -56.47
N LEU A 706 -18.87 -4.89 -56.42
CA LEU A 706 -20.30 -4.63 -56.31
C LEU A 706 -20.96 -4.65 -57.69
N ASP A 707 -22.21 -5.11 -57.71
CA ASP A 707 -23.07 -4.99 -58.87
C ASP A 707 -23.43 -3.51 -59.10
N SER A 708 -23.23 -3.01 -60.33
CA SER A 708 -23.32 -1.59 -60.64
C SER A 708 -24.74 -1.01 -60.47
N VAL A 709 -25.76 -1.86 -60.54
CA VAL A 709 -27.17 -1.45 -60.41
C VAL A 709 -27.63 -1.54 -58.96
N THR A 710 -27.45 -2.71 -58.33
CA THR A 710 -27.98 -3.00 -56.99
C THR A 710 -27.06 -2.51 -55.87
N GLN A 711 -25.80 -2.18 -56.16
CA GLN A 711 -24.76 -1.83 -55.19
C GLN A 711 -24.53 -2.93 -54.13
N LYS A 712 -24.90 -4.17 -54.44
CA LYS A 712 -24.74 -5.35 -53.60
C LYS A 712 -23.59 -6.24 -54.11
N PRO A 713 -23.09 -7.18 -53.30
CA PRO A 713 -22.00 -8.08 -53.69
C PRO A 713 -22.36 -8.84 -54.98
N SER A 714 -21.56 -8.64 -56.04
CA SER A 714 -21.84 -9.25 -57.34
C SER A 714 -21.61 -10.76 -57.30
N ARG A 715 -22.50 -11.52 -57.95
CA ARG A 715 -22.33 -12.97 -58.17
C ARG A 715 -21.14 -13.28 -59.08
N GLU A 716 -20.50 -12.31 -59.70
CA GLU A 716 -19.22 -12.55 -60.39
C GLU A 716 -18.10 -12.81 -59.37
N TYR A 717 -18.08 -12.05 -58.27
CA TYR A 717 -16.98 -12.02 -57.31
C TYR A 717 -17.26 -12.80 -56.02
N TYR A 718 -18.54 -13.04 -55.68
CA TYR A 718 -18.91 -13.61 -54.39
C TYR A 718 -19.75 -14.90 -54.47
N ARG A 719 -19.59 -15.78 -53.49
CA ARG A 719 -20.45 -16.95 -53.25
C ARG A 719 -20.85 -17.03 -51.78
N ASN A 720 -22.00 -17.65 -51.51
CA ASN A 720 -22.48 -17.81 -50.13
C ASN A 720 -21.96 -19.06 -49.42
N LYS A 721 -21.21 -19.90 -50.14
CA LYS A 721 -20.58 -21.12 -49.65
C LYS A 721 -19.10 -21.12 -50.06
N PRO A 722 -18.20 -21.62 -49.20
CA PRO A 722 -16.79 -21.71 -49.52
C PRO A 722 -16.55 -22.74 -50.63
N SER A 723 -15.56 -22.47 -51.49
CA SER A 723 -15.02 -23.44 -52.46
C SER A 723 -13.57 -23.09 -52.78
N LYS A 724 -12.84 -23.97 -53.50
CA LYS A 724 -11.46 -23.67 -53.94
C LYS A 724 -11.36 -22.33 -54.70
N LYS A 725 -12.37 -22.00 -55.53
CA LYS A 725 -12.42 -20.74 -56.30
C LYS A 725 -12.92 -19.55 -55.49
N PHE A 726 -13.59 -19.77 -54.35
CA PHE A 726 -14.17 -18.73 -53.49
C PHE A 726 -13.86 -19.07 -52.02
N SER A 727 -12.62 -18.79 -51.59
CA SER A 727 -12.10 -19.20 -50.28
C SER A 727 -11.91 -18.04 -49.29
N ILE A 728 -11.96 -16.79 -49.74
CA ILE A 728 -11.66 -15.63 -48.90
C ILE A 728 -12.95 -15.18 -48.19
N LEU A 729 -13.05 -15.44 -46.90
CA LEU A 729 -14.19 -15.01 -46.08
C LEU A 729 -14.21 -13.47 -45.95
N VAL A 730 -15.32 -12.83 -46.32
CA VAL A 730 -15.52 -11.37 -46.22
C VAL A 730 -16.54 -11.01 -45.15
N ALA A 731 -17.65 -11.76 -45.09
CA ALA A 731 -18.69 -11.65 -44.08
C ALA A 731 -19.30 -13.03 -43.81
N LYS A 732 -20.19 -13.14 -42.81
CA LYS A 732 -20.86 -14.41 -42.50
C LYS A 732 -21.53 -14.96 -43.76
N ASN A 733 -21.12 -16.16 -44.19
CA ASN A 733 -21.61 -16.81 -45.41
C ASN A 733 -21.38 -15.99 -46.69
N LEU A 734 -20.30 -15.20 -46.80
CA LEU A 734 -19.95 -14.46 -48.01
C LEU A 734 -18.45 -14.60 -48.29
N TYR A 735 -18.13 -15.23 -49.43
CA TYR A 735 -16.78 -15.60 -49.81
C TYR A 735 -16.41 -14.96 -51.14
N LEU A 736 -15.30 -14.21 -51.16
CA LEU A 736 -14.71 -13.60 -52.35
C LEU A 736 -13.89 -14.64 -53.14
N ARG A 737 -13.81 -14.46 -54.46
CA ARG A 737 -12.94 -15.25 -55.33
C ARG A 737 -11.50 -15.26 -54.83
N THR A 738 -10.88 -16.44 -54.84
CA THR A 738 -9.52 -16.66 -54.33
C THR A 738 -8.46 -15.84 -55.09
N ASP A 739 -8.64 -15.67 -56.42
CA ASP A 739 -7.73 -14.98 -57.34
C ASP A 739 -7.82 -13.44 -57.26
N TYR A 740 -8.78 -12.88 -56.51
CA TYR A 740 -8.96 -11.43 -56.47
C TYR A 740 -7.79 -10.67 -55.82
N LYS A 741 -7.01 -11.34 -54.95
CA LYS A 741 -5.81 -10.76 -54.33
C LYS A 741 -4.78 -10.35 -55.40
N ASP A 742 -4.64 -11.13 -56.46
CA ASP A 742 -3.71 -10.85 -57.56
C ASP A 742 -4.08 -9.54 -58.25
N SER A 743 -5.39 -9.33 -58.46
CA SER A 743 -5.91 -8.06 -59.01
C SER A 743 -5.67 -6.87 -58.09
N MET A 744 -5.70 -7.07 -56.76
CA MET A 744 -5.36 -6.02 -55.80
C MET A 744 -3.88 -5.65 -55.89
N TYR A 745 -2.98 -6.64 -55.93
CA TYR A 745 -1.54 -6.40 -56.04
C TYR A 745 -1.16 -5.77 -57.37
N GLN A 746 -1.75 -6.24 -58.47
CA GLN A 746 -1.53 -5.66 -59.79
C GLN A 746 -2.02 -4.21 -59.84
N ALA A 747 -3.17 -3.89 -59.26
CA ALA A 747 -3.65 -2.51 -59.19
C ALA A 747 -2.71 -1.57 -58.39
N ILE A 748 -1.98 -2.09 -57.39
CA ILE A 748 -0.92 -1.32 -56.72
C ILE A 748 0.24 -1.07 -57.67
N ALA A 749 0.71 -2.11 -58.36
CA ALA A 749 1.81 -2.05 -59.32
C ALA A 749 1.51 -1.06 -60.46
N ASP A 750 0.31 -1.09 -61.02
CA ASP A 750 -0.15 -0.25 -62.14
C ASP A 750 -0.47 1.19 -61.71
N SER A 751 -0.69 1.44 -60.42
CA SER A 751 -1.07 2.77 -59.95
C SER A 751 0.09 3.77 -60.14
N PRO A 752 -0.10 4.91 -60.81
CA PRO A 752 0.99 5.85 -61.00
C PRO A 752 1.42 6.49 -59.68
N LEU A 753 2.71 6.79 -59.53
CA LEU A 753 3.21 7.66 -58.48
C LEU A 753 2.56 9.05 -58.54
N LEU A 754 2.37 9.65 -57.38
CA LEU A 754 1.94 11.03 -57.26
C LEU A 754 2.99 11.97 -57.85
N THR A 755 2.54 13.02 -58.52
CA THR A 755 3.43 13.97 -59.22
C THR A 755 4.33 14.77 -58.28
N LYS A 756 3.92 14.99 -57.03
CA LYS A 756 4.66 15.78 -56.04
C LYS A 756 5.25 14.89 -54.94
N ARG A 757 6.55 15.07 -54.65
CA ARG A 757 7.20 14.49 -53.47
C ARG A 757 6.81 15.31 -52.24
N ARG A 758 5.92 14.75 -51.42
CA ARG A 758 5.49 15.29 -50.13
C ARG A 758 5.04 14.16 -49.25
N TYR A 759 4.98 14.39 -47.94
CA TYR A 759 4.35 13.45 -47.03
C TYR A 759 2.91 13.17 -47.48
N LYS A 760 2.65 11.92 -47.87
CA LYS A 760 1.30 11.44 -48.16
C LYS A 760 1.21 9.99 -47.71
N TYR A 761 0.52 9.79 -46.59
CA TYR A 761 0.26 8.47 -46.05
C TYR A 761 -0.29 7.52 -47.13
N SER A 762 0.34 6.35 -47.26
CA SER A 762 -0.08 5.28 -48.16
C SER A 762 -0.15 3.95 -47.40
N GLY A 763 -1.34 3.34 -47.44
CA GLY A 763 -1.54 2.00 -46.92
C GLY A 763 -1.15 0.89 -47.90
N LEU A 764 -0.84 1.22 -49.16
CA LEU A 764 -0.74 0.25 -50.25
C LEU A 764 0.46 -0.69 -50.08
N VAL A 765 1.60 -0.19 -49.62
CA VAL A 765 2.82 -1.01 -49.43
C VAL A 765 2.59 -2.15 -48.44
N PHE A 766 1.78 -1.95 -47.40
CA PHE A 766 1.49 -2.96 -46.38
C PHE A 766 0.69 -4.16 -46.91
N TYR A 767 -0.05 -4.00 -48.02
CA TYR A 767 -0.72 -5.14 -48.67
C TYR A 767 0.29 -6.10 -49.30
N LEU A 768 1.38 -5.58 -49.87
CA LEU A 768 2.44 -6.38 -50.50
C LEU A 768 3.26 -7.15 -49.45
N TYR A 769 3.52 -6.53 -48.30
CA TYR A 769 4.21 -7.18 -47.18
C TYR A 769 3.48 -8.42 -46.66
N LYS A 770 2.15 -8.43 -46.67
CA LYS A 770 1.39 -9.63 -46.27
C LYS A 770 1.78 -10.85 -47.11
N ASP A 771 1.76 -10.71 -48.44
CA ASP A 771 2.11 -11.79 -49.36
C ASP A 771 3.58 -12.22 -49.18
N TYR A 772 4.48 -11.25 -49.01
CA TYR A 772 5.89 -11.50 -48.74
C TYR A 772 6.10 -12.33 -47.47
N PHE A 773 5.48 -11.95 -46.33
CA PHE A 773 5.66 -12.68 -45.07
C PHE A 773 5.07 -14.09 -45.13
N GLU A 774 3.88 -14.24 -45.72
CA GLU A 774 3.24 -15.56 -45.84
C GLU A 774 4.07 -16.52 -46.69
N LYS A 775 4.72 -16.03 -47.75
CA LYS A 775 5.65 -16.84 -48.56
C LYS A 775 6.98 -17.10 -47.88
N THR A 776 7.52 -16.11 -47.16
CA THR A 776 8.85 -16.19 -46.54
C THR A 776 8.85 -17.12 -45.33
N TYR A 777 7.81 -17.05 -44.49
CA TYR A 777 7.72 -17.83 -43.25
C TYR A 777 6.79 -19.05 -43.37
N ASN A 778 6.11 -19.23 -44.51
CA ASN A 778 5.17 -20.33 -44.75
C ASN A 778 4.06 -20.47 -43.68
N GLN A 779 3.64 -19.33 -43.12
CA GLN A 779 2.58 -19.21 -42.12
C GLN A 779 1.77 -17.96 -42.40
N SER A 780 0.51 -17.93 -41.97
CA SER A 780 -0.32 -16.75 -42.17
C SER A 780 0.21 -15.56 -41.36
N MET A 781 -0.01 -14.35 -41.86
CA MET A 781 0.45 -13.14 -41.16
C MET A 781 -0.16 -13.01 -39.76
N ASP A 782 -1.39 -13.51 -39.57
CA ASP A 782 -2.04 -13.54 -38.26
C ASP A 782 -1.35 -14.50 -37.27
N GLU A 783 -0.96 -15.69 -37.70
CA GLU A 783 -0.19 -16.63 -36.87
C GLU A 783 1.20 -16.09 -36.51
N LEU A 784 1.87 -15.42 -37.46
CA LEU A 784 3.18 -14.81 -37.22
C LEU A 784 3.09 -13.69 -36.18
N ASN A 785 2.08 -12.82 -36.26
CA ASN A 785 1.92 -11.76 -35.26
C ASN A 785 1.59 -12.31 -33.88
N ASP A 786 0.71 -13.31 -33.83
CA ASP A 786 0.30 -13.94 -32.58
C ASP A 786 1.50 -14.60 -31.89
N SER A 787 2.28 -15.40 -32.62
CA SER A 787 3.43 -16.14 -32.10
C SER A 787 4.63 -15.27 -31.76
N PHE A 788 5.01 -14.32 -32.62
CA PHE A 788 6.20 -13.50 -32.39
C PHE A 788 5.96 -12.33 -31.43
N PHE A 789 4.73 -11.81 -31.35
CA PHE A 789 4.48 -10.56 -30.63
C PHE A 789 3.32 -10.65 -29.64
N TYR A 790 2.10 -11.00 -30.07
CA TYR A 790 0.92 -10.81 -29.20
C TYR A 790 0.94 -11.72 -27.98
N LYS A 791 1.17 -13.03 -28.15
CA LYS A 791 1.27 -13.97 -27.03
C LYS A 791 2.46 -13.68 -26.11
N PRO A 792 3.70 -13.48 -26.60
CA PRO A 792 4.83 -13.12 -25.73
C PRO A 792 4.61 -11.83 -24.93
N LEU A 793 3.89 -10.85 -25.49
CA LEU A 793 3.54 -9.60 -24.80
C LEU A 793 2.39 -9.77 -23.80
N GLY A 794 1.68 -10.91 -23.77
CA GLY A 794 0.45 -11.08 -23.01
C GLY A 794 -0.74 -10.30 -23.58
N ALA A 795 -0.66 -9.87 -24.85
CA ALA A 795 -1.73 -9.16 -25.55
C ALA A 795 -2.82 -10.14 -26.03
N ASN A 796 -3.34 -10.98 -25.13
CA ASN A 796 -4.19 -12.14 -25.40
C ASN A 796 -5.55 -11.80 -26.04
N THR A 797 -5.92 -10.52 -26.09
CA THR A 797 -7.16 -10.01 -26.70
C THR A 797 -6.92 -9.23 -27.99
N LEU A 798 -5.66 -9.08 -28.42
CA LEU A 798 -5.28 -8.47 -29.68
C LEU A 798 -5.04 -9.57 -30.72
N GLY A 799 -5.75 -9.52 -31.85
CA GLY A 799 -5.57 -10.53 -32.88
C GLY A 799 -6.42 -10.31 -34.12
N TYR A 800 -6.32 -11.27 -35.03
CA TYR A 800 -7.12 -11.35 -36.25
C TYR A 800 -8.19 -12.44 -36.08
N LYS A 801 -9.20 -12.42 -36.96
CA LYS A 801 -10.29 -13.42 -37.00
C LYS A 801 -10.89 -13.71 -35.60
N PRO A 802 -11.36 -12.69 -34.88
CA PRO A 802 -11.74 -12.84 -33.47
C PRO A 802 -12.86 -13.85 -33.22
N LEU A 803 -13.68 -14.20 -34.23
CA LEU A 803 -14.73 -15.22 -34.11
C LEU A 803 -14.19 -16.65 -33.97
N ASP A 804 -12.93 -16.89 -34.31
CA ASP A 804 -12.30 -18.21 -34.19
C ASP A 804 -11.81 -18.46 -32.75
N HIS A 805 -11.66 -17.40 -31.95
CA HIS A 805 -11.06 -17.45 -30.62
C HIS A 805 -11.96 -16.89 -29.50
N PHE A 806 -12.90 -16.01 -29.84
CA PHE A 806 -13.73 -15.29 -28.88
C PHE A 806 -15.21 -15.48 -29.13
N SER A 807 -15.98 -15.51 -28.04
CA SER A 807 -17.43 -15.49 -28.14
C SER A 807 -17.89 -14.21 -28.84
N LYS A 808 -18.80 -14.35 -29.82
CA LYS A 808 -19.45 -13.21 -30.46
C LYS A 808 -20.09 -12.23 -29.46
N ARG A 809 -20.44 -12.69 -28.26
CA ARG A 809 -21.05 -11.85 -27.21
C ARG A 809 -20.11 -10.78 -26.65
N ILE A 810 -18.80 -10.95 -26.75
CA ILE A 810 -17.83 -9.97 -26.26
C ILE A 810 -17.26 -9.09 -27.39
N ILE A 811 -17.62 -9.33 -28.65
CA ILE A 811 -17.19 -8.52 -29.80
C ILE A 811 -18.22 -7.41 -30.04
N VAL A 812 -17.80 -6.16 -29.90
CA VAL A 812 -18.68 -4.99 -30.03
C VAL A 812 -18.90 -4.66 -31.51
N PRO A 813 -20.16 -4.51 -31.97
CA PRO A 813 -20.43 -4.08 -33.34
C PRO A 813 -19.97 -2.63 -33.56
N THR A 814 -19.09 -2.44 -34.53
CA THR A 814 -18.41 -1.15 -34.81
C THR A 814 -19.00 -0.39 -36.01
N GLU A 815 -19.77 -1.06 -36.86
CA GLU A 815 -20.34 -0.50 -38.10
C GLU A 815 -21.74 -1.07 -38.38
N ARG A 816 -22.63 -0.23 -38.91
CA ARG A 816 -23.87 -0.67 -39.56
C ARG A 816 -23.64 -0.79 -41.07
N ASP A 817 -23.18 -1.96 -41.48
CA ASP A 817 -22.92 -2.30 -42.88
C ASP A 817 -24.15 -2.99 -43.50
N LEU A 818 -24.82 -2.30 -44.43
CA LEU A 818 -26.03 -2.77 -45.12
C LEU A 818 -25.76 -3.40 -46.50
N TYR A 819 -24.49 -3.46 -46.92
CA TYR A 819 -24.10 -3.89 -48.27
C TYR A 819 -23.33 -5.23 -48.25
N PHE A 820 -22.40 -5.47 -47.33
CA PHE A 820 -21.71 -6.77 -47.18
C PHE A 820 -22.19 -7.64 -46.02
N ARG A 821 -22.61 -7.05 -44.89
CA ARG A 821 -22.85 -7.77 -43.62
C ARG A 821 -24.32 -7.85 -43.18
N ASN A 822 -25.25 -7.73 -44.13
CA ASN A 822 -26.69 -7.66 -43.87
C ASN A 822 -27.33 -9.03 -43.56
#